data_AF-A0AA38XUB2-F1
#
_entry.id   AF-A0AA38XUB2-F1
#
_cell.length_a   1.000
_cell.length_b   1.000
_cell.length_c   1.000
_cell.angle_alpha   90.00
_cell.angle_beta   90.00
_cell.angle_gamma   90.00
#
_symmetry.space_group_name_H-M   'P 1'
#
loop_
_entity.id
_entity.type
_entity.pdbx_description
1 polymer ?
#
loop_
_entity_poly.entity_id
_entity_poly.type
_entity_poly.pdbx_seq_one_letter_code
_entity_poly.pdbx_strand_id
1 'polypeptide(L)'
;MDVVTDARKAMEHWHRGQTSARFETDNRGPGWISSGKGDHGGVSYGSYQFASAVGGVDEYLKSSRYADQFHGLKPATEAFSERWKAVAARDEKGFAQEQHDFIQHKYYDVQMDRLKKAGVDLEGRGPAVQDALWSTSVQYRNMTRGVFQNGLKQAYGDDYKLSELSDEQIVRAVQDYKHANVQRHFESSPKQWDSLRERTLNEKSELVALARYEKINHDPQPYQGKTYEQAFGEPAHRQPPARAARAPMADGVLVQGERGNEVHALQQKLAQAGYTGVDGKVLKPDGDFGSDTHHAVRQSQKAHGLEEDGKAGRDTLSALNAGVRQPAQTPAPASVPSPERHEPKVPSASGAPVAAAPGGGRITVIEPYGNVTSNRTLAHGISGETAYRELKIHHPNTNAEAVRTGDARKADRQSGMVEGEMENIRTREDKNDIPLVRKDLILTDRLGSRDVMIPNPVAGYAQFNKDATNSISLYSHQVGDPRRELVGQVLHGAAGTSPYKNGDFVEYGVPLIQQSNAGSKPVHAHIEVEPAQFRRYLGDMLNDRITLGGKVHAQGPEAAQAARATQQAPMADGMLVKGERGVEVKALQGKLAALGYTAADGKALGTDGIFGKDTLAAVKQFQANNGLEQDGKAGRQTLGRLDDPAAVKAGVQAAAAPARTEPTAPAAPSMRDPSHAENPRFNQALEKLQVLQQQRVQAGLCPLFANAQETERAAGQLAYESKVAGMRQIDHVVARPDGSGLFAVQGNVGDPAAQRTFVDSRQAVSQSVEASTRQSEELDIQFNQRVQEQQQEQVKGRAQ
;
A
#
# COMPACT_ATOMS: atom_id res chain seq x y z
N MET A 1 -22.15 -10.70 3.85
CA MET A 1 -22.39 -12.13 4.04
C MET A 1 -21.90 -12.49 5.42
N ASP A 2 -22.63 -13.36 6.11
CA ASP A 2 -22.23 -13.90 7.41
C ASP A 2 -21.05 -14.86 7.22
N VAL A 3 -20.05 -14.81 8.10
CA VAL A 3 -18.82 -15.59 8.02
C VAL A 3 -19.09 -17.10 8.04
N VAL A 4 -20.19 -17.53 8.66
CA VAL A 4 -20.64 -18.94 8.62
C VAL A 4 -20.98 -19.38 7.19
N THR A 5 -21.58 -18.50 6.39
CA THR A 5 -21.89 -18.80 4.98
C THR A 5 -20.63 -18.86 4.13
N ASP A 6 -19.70 -17.93 4.36
CA ASP A 6 -18.40 -17.88 3.67
C ASP A 6 -17.57 -19.13 4.01
N ALA A 7 -17.55 -19.53 5.28
CA ALA A 7 -16.88 -20.74 5.75
C ALA A 7 -17.45 -22.00 5.11
N ARG A 8 -18.79 -22.11 5.05
CA ARG A 8 -19.47 -23.23 4.40
C ARG A 8 -19.08 -23.33 2.93
N LYS A 9 -19.17 -22.21 2.21
CA LYS A 9 -18.82 -22.15 0.79
C LYS A 9 -17.34 -22.50 0.56
N ALA A 10 -16.44 -21.99 1.40
CA ALA A 10 -15.01 -22.25 1.30
C ALA A 10 -14.69 -23.75 1.48
N MET A 11 -15.35 -24.45 2.41
CA MET A 11 -15.15 -25.89 2.59
C MET A 11 -15.85 -26.72 1.51
N GLU A 12 -17.04 -26.32 1.04
CA GLU A 12 -17.75 -27.03 -0.04
C GLU A 12 -16.95 -27.05 -1.35
N HIS A 13 -16.15 -26.02 -1.62
CA HIS A 13 -15.32 -25.92 -2.83
C HIS A 13 -13.86 -26.29 -2.58
N TRP A 14 -13.49 -26.66 -1.34
CA TRP A 14 -12.11 -27.00 -1.04
C TRP A 14 -11.70 -28.31 -1.72
N HIS A 15 -10.55 -28.27 -2.38
CA HIS A 15 -9.81 -29.48 -2.76
C HIS A 15 -8.35 -29.33 -2.36
N ARG A 16 -7.69 -30.47 -2.14
CA ARG A 16 -6.27 -30.49 -1.73
C ARG A 16 -5.40 -29.76 -2.75
N GLY A 17 -4.44 -28.98 -2.25
CA GLY A 17 -3.51 -28.20 -3.07
C GLY A 17 -4.12 -26.94 -3.70
N GLN A 18 -5.37 -26.59 -3.39
CA GLN A 18 -6.01 -25.41 -3.97
C GLN A 18 -5.26 -24.12 -3.64
N THR A 19 -4.70 -23.99 -2.43
CA THR A 19 -4.09 -22.74 -1.97
C THR A 19 -2.81 -22.40 -2.74
N SER A 20 -2.04 -23.41 -3.19
CA SER A 20 -0.83 -23.20 -3.98
C SER A 20 -1.02 -23.39 -5.49
N ALA A 21 -2.22 -23.76 -5.94
CA ALA A 21 -2.51 -24.07 -7.34
C ALA A 21 -2.08 -22.98 -8.33
N ARG A 22 -2.21 -21.69 -7.97
CA ARG A 22 -1.77 -20.56 -8.82
C ARG A 22 -0.26 -20.55 -9.09
N PHE A 23 0.55 -21.03 -8.14
CA PHE A 23 2.01 -21.06 -8.28
C PHE A 23 2.48 -22.31 -9.03
N GLU A 24 1.66 -23.36 -9.03
CA GLU A 24 2.01 -24.67 -9.59
C GLU A 24 1.50 -24.81 -11.02
N THR A 25 0.27 -24.39 -11.26
CA THR A 25 -0.41 -24.54 -12.56
C THR A 25 -0.54 -23.24 -13.34
N ASP A 26 -0.49 -22.06 -12.71
CA ASP A 26 -0.65 -20.76 -13.38
C ASP A 26 -1.88 -20.70 -14.32
N ASN A 27 -3.01 -21.28 -13.90
CA ASN A 27 -4.25 -21.45 -14.67
C ASN A 27 -4.11 -22.24 -15.98
N ARG A 28 -3.02 -23.01 -16.17
CA ARG A 28 -2.83 -23.88 -17.32
C ARG A 28 -3.83 -25.04 -17.28
N GLY A 29 -4.59 -25.19 -18.36
CA GLY A 29 -5.45 -26.36 -18.55
C GLY A 29 -4.63 -27.65 -18.79
N PRO A 30 -5.26 -28.83 -18.66
CA PRO A 30 -4.58 -30.12 -18.79
C PRO A 30 -4.00 -30.37 -20.18
N GLY A 31 -4.43 -29.61 -21.19
CA GLY A 31 -3.92 -29.65 -22.56
C GLY A 31 -2.79 -28.67 -22.87
N TRP A 32 -2.31 -27.88 -21.88
CA TRP A 32 -1.29 -26.86 -22.11
C TRP A 32 0.08 -27.47 -22.48
N ILE A 33 0.78 -26.85 -23.44
CA ILE A 33 2.09 -27.30 -23.92
C ILE A 33 3.02 -26.09 -24.07
N SER A 34 4.23 -26.16 -23.51
CA SER A 34 5.23 -25.10 -23.68
C SER A 34 5.94 -25.17 -25.04
N SER A 35 6.50 -24.05 -25.49
CA SER A 35 7.23 -23.99 -26.78
C SER A 35 8.63 -24.63 -26.73
N GLY A 36 9.17 -24.87 -25.53
CA GLY A 36 10.50 -25.48 -25.32
C GLY A 36 11.71 -24.66 -25.80
N LYS A 37 11.52 -23.43 -26.31
CA LYS A 37 12.64 -22.58 -26.78
C LYS A 37 13.32 -21.86 -25.61
N GLY A 38 14.55 -22.29 -25.28
CA GLY A 38 15.40 -21.66 -24.26
C GLY A 38 15.40 -22.35 -22.89
N ASP A 39 14.55 -23.37 -22.71
CA ASP A 39 14.43 -24.13 -21.46
C ASP A 39 15.27 -25.40 -21.50
N HIS A 40 16.07 -25.64 -20.46
CA HIS A 40 16.92 -26.83 -20.33
C HIS A 40 16.11 -28.15 -20.21
N GLY A 41 14.79 -28.05 -19.96
CA GLY A 41 13.85 -29.17 -19.80
C GLY A 41 13.07 -29.57 -21.05
N GLY A 42 13.23 -28.88 -22.18
CA GLY A 42 12.49 -29.14 -23.41
C GLY A 42 10.99 -28.79 -23.32
N VAL A 43 10.16 -29.42 -24.16
CA VAL A 43 8.71 -29.20 -24.20
C VAL A 43 8.06 -29.76 -22.93
N SER A 44 7.17 -28.99 -22.31
CA SER A 44 6.48 -29.35 -21.07
C SER A 44 4.98 -29.45 -21.26
N TYR A 45 4.35 -30.46 -20.66
CA TYR A 45 2.96 -30.86 -20.92
C TYR A 45 2.07 -30.76 -19.68
N GLY A 46 0.81 -30.37 -19.87
CA GLY A 46 -0.23 -30.39 -18.85
C GLY A 46 -0.18 -29.24 -17.85
N SER A 47 -1.16 -29.23 -16.93
CA SER A 47 -1.36 -28.17 -15.94
C SER A 47 -0.12 -27.97 -15.07
N TYR A 48 0.54 -29.06 -14.69
CA TYR A 48 1.73 -29.07 -13.84
C TYR A 48 3.06 -29.04 -14.62
N GLN A 49 3.02 -28.90 -15.94
CA GLN A 49 4.20 -28.78 -16.81
C GLN A 49 5.22 -29.92 -16.66
N PHE A 50 4.78 -31.14 -17.00
CA PHE A 50 5.64 -32.32 -17.09
C PHE A 50 6.65 -32.17 -18.24
N ALA A 51 7.89 -31.86 -17.88
CA ALA A 51 8.98 -31.64 -18.84
C ALA A 51 9.43 -32.95 -19.51
N SER A 52 9.57 -32.91 -20.84
CA SER A 52 9.95 -34.08 -21.64
C SER A 52 11.42 -34.46 -21.51
N ALA A 53 12.35 -33.48 -21.42
CA ALA A 53 13.78 -33.79 -21.44
C ALA A 53 14.28 -34.47 -20.16
N VAL A 54 13.53 -34.33 -19.05
CA VAL A 54 13.83 -34.96 -17.76
C VAL A 54 12.92 -36.16 -17.48
N GLY A 55 12.17 -36.64 -18.49
CA GLY A 55 11.31 -37.83 -18.40
C GLY A 55 10.04 -37.66 -17.56
N GLY A 56 9.67 -36.43 -17.20
CA GLY A 56 8.51 -36.17 -16.33
C GLY A 56 7.18 -36.57 -16.97
N VAL A 57 7.05 -36.37 -18.29
CA VAL A 57 5.86 -36.78 -19.05
C VAL A 57 5.78 -38.30 -19.23
N ASP A 58 6.92 -38.97 -19.43
CA ASP A 58 6.97 -40.42 -19.53
C ASP A 58 6.60 -41.07 -18.19
N GLU A 59 7.05 -40.49 -17.08
CA GLU A 59 6.71 -40.96 -15.74
C GLU A 59 5.22 -40.79 -15.43
N TYR A 60 4.62 -39.67 -15.83
CA TYR A 60 3.17 -39.47 -15.73
C TYR A 60 2.39 -40.52 -16.54
N LEU A 61 2.80 -40.75 -17.79
CA LEU A 61 2.11 -41.70 -18.67
C LEU A 61 2.20 -43.15 -18.17
N LYS A 62 3.23 -43.54 -17.40
CA LYS A 62 3.32 -44.91 -16.83
C LYS A 62 2.14 -45.28 -15.93
N SER A 63 1.56 -44.31 -15.24
CA SER A 63 0.40 -44.49 -14.36
C SER A 63 -0.90 -43.94 -14.94
N SER A 64 -0.86 -43.40 -16.17
CA SER A 64 -2.01 -42.73 -16.77
C SER A 64 -2.95 -43.71 -17.46
N ARG A 65 -4.25 -43.54 -17.27
CA ARG A 65 -5.28 -44.27 -18.04
C ARG A 65 -5.30 -43.90 -19.53
N TYR A 66 -4.62 -42.82 -19.91
CA TYR A 66 -4.51 -42.37 -21.30
C TYR A 66 -3.26 -42.90 -21.99
N ALA A 67 -2.40 -43.67 -21.30
CA ALA A 67 -1.11 -44.14 -21.80
C ALA A 67 -1.18 -44.79 -23.19
N ASP A 68 -2.15 -45.68 -23.41
CA ASP A 68 -2.32 -46.41 -24.67
C ASP A 68 -2.52 -45.48 -25.87
N GLN A 69 -3.06 -44.28 -25.65
CA GLN A 69 -3.31 -43.30 -26.71
C GLN A 69 -2.04 -42.62 -27.20
N PHE A 70 -0.94 -42.74 -26.46
CA PHE A 70 0.39 -42.22 -26.78
C PHE A 70 1.36 -43.32 -27.22
N HIS A 71 0.91 -44.57 -27.34
CA HIS A 71 1.76 -45.68 -27.74
C HIS A 71 2.42 -45.42 -29.11
N GLY A 72 3.75 -45.55 -29.18
CA GLY A 72 4.53 -45.29 -30.38
C GLY A 72 4.79 -43.81 -30.70
N LEU A 73 4.23 -42.88 -29.92
CA LEU A 73 4.51 -41.45 -30.06
C LEU A 73 5.65 -41.03 -29.12
N LYS A 74 6.53 -40.14 -29.59
CA LYS A 74 7.65 -39.63 -28.79
C LYS A 74 7.32 -38.25 -28.21
N PRO A 75 7.54 -37.99 -26.90
CA PRO A 75 7.42 -36.64 -26.34
C PRO A 75 8.24 -35.60 -27.09
N ALA A 76 7.82 -34.34 -27.03
CA ALA A 76 8.40 -33.20 -27.76
C ALA A 76 8.31 -33.31 -29.30
N THR A 77 7.44 -34.17 -29.84
CA THR A 77 7.10 -34.19 -31.27
C THR A 77 5.74 -33.54 -31.52
N GLU A 78 5.50 -33.12 -32.76
CA GLU A 78 4.22 -32.57 -33.19
C GLU A 78 3.08 -33.59 -33.00
N ALA A 79 3.30 -34.83 -33.45
CA ALA A 79 2.30 -35.90 -33.33
C ALA A 79 1.91 -36.19 -31.87
N PHE A 80 2.87 -36.18 -30.94
CA PHE A 80 2.60 -36.34 -29.51
C PHE A 80 1.83 -35.14 -28.95
N SER A 81 2.23 -33.92 -29.32
CA SER A 81 1.60 -32.69 -28.85
C SER A 81 0.16 -32.54 -29.32
N GLU A 82 -0.13 -32.90 -30.57
CA GLU A 82 -1.48 -32.93 -31.11
C GLU A 82 -2.33 -34.01 -30.43
N ARG A 83 -1.76 -35.18 -30.15
CA ARG A 83 -2.45 -36.22 -29.37
C ARG A 83 -2.76 -35.75 -27.95
N TRP A 84 -1.84 -35.05 -27.29
CA TRP A 84 -2.02 -34.51 -25.94
C TRP A 84 -3.18 -33.52 -25.88
N LYS A 85 -3.24 -32.56 -26.82
CA LYS A 85 -4.36 -31.63 -26.95
C LYS A 85 -5.68 -32.36 -27.23
N ALA A 86 -5.67 -33.38 -28.07
CA ALA A 86 -6.87 -34.15 -28.40
C ALA A 86 -7.44 -34.91 -27.18
N VAL A 87 -6.58 -35.46 -26.32
CA VAL A 87 -7.02 -36.06 -25.04
C VAL A 87 -7.65 -35.02 -24.14
N ALA A 88 -7.00 -33.86 -23.98
CA ALA A 88 -7.51 -32.77 -23.15
C ALA A 88 -8.84 -32.20 -23.67
N ALA A 89 -9.01 -32.08 -24.98
CA ALA A 89 -10.27 -31.62 -25.58
C ALA A 89 -11.41 -32.61 -25.40
N ARG A 90 -11.12 -33.92 -25.36
CA ARG A 90 -12.13 -34.97 -25.22
C ARG A 90 -12.58 -35.18 -23.77
N ASP A 91 -11.64 -35.12 -22.82
CA ASP A 91 -11.89 -35.40 -21.41
C ASP A 91 -11.10 -34.44 -20.52
N GLU A 92 -11.45 -33.15 -20.57
CA GLU A 92 -10.75 -32.10 -19.86
C GLU A 92 -10.73 -32.34 -18.34
N LYS A 93 -11.90 -32.61 -17.73
CA LYS A 93 -12.02 -32.80 -16.28
C LYS A 93 -11.30 -34.04 -15.80
N GLY A 94 -11.46 -35.16 -16.50
CA GLY A 94 -10.81 -36.41 -16.14
C GLY A 94 -9.29 -36.35 -16.31
N PHE A 95 -8.80 -35.65 -17.34
CA PHE A 95 -7.38 -35.49 -17.57
C PHE A 95 -6.75 -34.52 -16.58
N ALA A 96 -7.44 -33.43 -16.22
CA ALA A 96 -7.00 -32.52 -15.15
C ALA A 96 -6.92 -33.23 -13.80
N GLN A 97 -7.94 -34.02 -13.44
CA GLN A 97 -7.96 -34.75 -12.18
C GLN A 97 -6.80 -35.76 -12.10
N GLU A 98 -6.55 -36.54 -13.15
CA GLU A 98 -5.46 -37.52 -13.12
C GLU A 98 -4.07 -36.86 -13.05
N GLN A 99 -3.88 -35.73 -13.72
CA GLN A 99 -2.63 -34.95 -13.59
C GLN A 99 -2.45 -34.43 -12.17
N HIS A 100 -3.51 -33.99 -11.51
CA HIS A 100 -3.50 -33.57 -10.11
C HIS A 100 -3.22 -34.74 -9.15
N ASP A 101 -3.90 -35.87 -9.33
CA ASP A 101 -3.70 -37.08 -8.54
C ASP A 101 -2.27 -37.60 -8.66
N PHE A 102 -1.68 -37.54 -9.85
CA PHE A 102 -0.27 -37.93 -10.05
C PHE A 102 0.69 -37.08 -9.19
N ILE A 103 0.47 -35.76 -9.12
CA ILE A 103 1.28 -34.86 -8.27
C ILE A 103 1.08 -35.19 -6.79
N GLN A 104 -0.16 -35.52 -6.38
CA GLN A 104 -0.44 -35.95 -5.01
C GLN A 104 0.39 -37.16 -4.62
N HIS A 105 0.31 -38.24 -5.40
CA HIS A 105 1.00 -39.50 -5.10
C HIS A 105 2.52 -39.34 -5.14
N LYS A 106 3.03 -38.50 -6.05
CA LYS A 106 4.47 -38.30 -6.24
C LYS A 106 5.10 -37.46 -5.12
N TYR A 107 4.41 -36.45 -4.63
CA TYR A 107 4.98 -35.49 -3.70
C TYR A 107 4.30 -35.52 -2.33
N TYR A 108 3.00 -35.27 -2.29
CA TYR A 108 2.27 -35.08 -1.05
C TYR A 108 2.22 -36.36 -0.20
N ASP A 109 1.78 -37.49 -0.77
CA ASP A 109 1.64 -38.76 -0.03
C ASP A 109 3.00 -39.25 0.51
N VAL A 110 4.06 -39.11 -0.30
CA VAL A 110 5.43 -39.45 0.10
C VAL A 110 5.92 -38.59 1.27
N GLN A 111 5.61 -37.28 1.28
CA GLN A 111 6.01 -36.42 2.40
C GLN A 111 5.15 -36.64 3.64
N MET A 112 3.86 -36.96 3.50
CA MET A 112 2.98 -37.35 4.61
C MET A 112 3.57 -38.56 5.36
N ASP A 113 3.88 -39.63 4.63
CA ASP A 113 4.50 -40.84 5.20
C ASP A 113 5.82 -40.56 5.90
N ARG A 114 6.66 -39.70 5.31
CA ARG A 114 7.97 -39.32 5.88
C ARG A 114 7.82 -38.50 7.16
N LEU A 115 6.85 -37.60 7.22
CA LEU A 115 6.54 -36.81 8.41
C LEU A 115 5.99 -37.68 9.53
N LYS A 116 5.04 -38.57 9.21
CA LYS A 116 4.48 -39.54 10.15
C LYS A 116 5.55 -40.44 10.77
N LYS A 117 6.44 -41.02 9.94
CA LYS A 117 7.60 -41.80 10.39
C LYS A 117 8.58 -41.00 11.26
N ALA A 118 8.57 -39.68 11.14
CA ALA A 118 9.41 -38.77 11.90
C ALA A 118 8.70 -38.15 13.13
N GLY A 119 7.53 -38.67 13.51
CA GLY A 119 6.78 -38.25 14.69
C GLY A 119 5.87 -37.03 14.48
N VAL A 120 5.72 -36.57 13.24
CA VAL A 120 4.81 -35.46 12.87
C VAL A 120 3.67 -36.05 12.06
N ASP A 121 2.68 -36.62 12.75
CA ASP A 121 1.50 -37.20 12.10
C ASP A 121 0.45 -36.12 11.78
N LEU A 122 0.22 -35.89 10.50
CA LEU A 122 -0.70 -34.88 9.99
C LEU A 122 -1.93 -35.48 9.28
N GLU A 123 -2.10 -36.80 9.25
CA GLU A 123 -3.18 -37.45 8.48
C GLU A 123 -4.58 -36.99 8.96
N GLY A 124 -4.75 -36.81 10.28
CA GLY A 124 -6.00 -36.36 10.88
C GLY A 124 -6.21 -34.85 10.91
N ARG A 125 -5.37 -34.07 10.24
CA ARG A 125 -5.44 -32.60 10.25
C ARG A 125 -6.34 -32.05 9.15
N GLY A 126 -6.83 -30.84 9.38
CA GLY A 126 -7.77 -30.15 8.52
C GLY A 126 -7.17 -29.57 7.23
N PRO A 127 -8.03 -29.08 6.32
CA PRO A 127 -7.68 -28.58 4.99
C PRO A 127 -6.46 -27.66 4.93
N ALA A 128 -6.31 -26.76 5.91
CA ALA A 128 -5.20 -25.82 5.95
C ALA A 128 -3.84 -26.49 6.16
N VAL A 129 -3.76 -27.49 7.04
CA VAL A 129 -2.52 -28.24 7.24
C VAL A 129 -2.24 -29.12 6.03
N GLN A 130 -3.28 -29.69 5.41
CA GLN A 130 -3.13 -30.50 4.20
C GLN A 130 -2.60 -29.68 3.02
N ASP A 131 -3.12 -28.46 2.81
CA ASP A 131 -2.63 -27.57 1.74
C ASP A 131 -1.24 -27.00 2.05
N ALA A 132 -0.92 -26.74 3.33
CA ALA A 132 0.43 -26.37 3.74
C ALA A 132 1.44 -27.49 3.42
N LEU A 133 1.07 -28.74 3.67
CA LEU A 133 1.89 -29.91 3.32
C LEU A 133 2.00 -30.07 1.81
N TRP A 134 0.90 -29.94 1.06
CA TRP A 134 0.91 -29.98 -0.39
C TRP A 134 1.89 -28.96 -0.98
N SER A 135 1.68 -27.67 -0.68
CA SER A 135 2.52 -26.57 -1.16
C SER A 135 3.99 -26.82 -0.86
N THR A 136 4.28 -27.21 0.38
CA THR A 136 5.65 -27.45 0.82
C THR A 136 6.25 -28.69 0.14
N SER A 137 5.48 -29.75 -0.06
CA SER A 137 5.93 -30.98 -0.75
C SER A 137 6.33 -30.71 -2.21
N VAL A 138 5.57 -29.87 -2.91
CA VAL A 138 5.84 -29.52 -4.32
C VAL A 138 7.02 -28.56 -4.41
N GLN A 139 7.08 -27.55 -3.52
CA GLN A 139 8.11 -26.51 -3.56
C GLN A 139 9.46 -26.96 -2.99
N TYR A 140 9.47 -27.62 -1.83
CA TYR A 140 10.66 -27.98 -1.06
C TYR A 140 11.07 -29.45 -1.21
N ARG A 141 10.20 -30.31 -1.76
CA ARG A 141 10.48 -31.72 -2.05
C ARG A 141 11.06 -32.43 -0.81
N ASN A 142 12.32 -32.89 -0.88
CA ASN A 142 12.97 -33.61 0.21
C ASN A 142 13.20 -32.76 1.48
N MET A 143 13.19 -31.43 1.38
CA MET A 143 13.35 -30.54 2.54
C MET A 143 12.07 -30.36 3.37
N THR A 144 10.92 -30.81 2.85
CA THR A 144 9.61 -30.68 3.49
C THR A 144 9.60 -31.15 4.94
N ARG A 145 10.21 -32.30 5.22
CA ARG A 145 10.32 -32.82 6.59
C ARG A 145 11.01 -31.82 7.53
N GLY A 146 12.15 -31.27 7.09
CA GLY A 146 12.91 -30.29 7.86
C GLY A 146 12.16 -28.99 8.06
N VAL A 147 11.43 -28.52 7.03
CA VAL A 147 10.60 -27.32 7.11
C VAL A 147 9.54 -27.44 8.21
N PHE A 148 8.81 -28.56 8.26
CA PHE A 148 7.79 -28.79 9.30
C PHE A 148 8.41 -28.99 10.68
N GLN A 149 9.39 -29.88 10.82
CA GLN A 149 10.00 -30.16 12.13
C GLN A 149 10.67 -28.93 12.72
N ASN A 150 11.49 -28.22 11.93
CA ASN A 150 12.21 -27.06 12.41
C ASN A 150 11.27 -25.86 12.62
N GLY A 151 10.23 -25.71 11.79
CA GLY A 151 9.24 -24.65 11.99
C GLY A 151 8.46 -24.81 13.29
N LEU A 152 7.98 -26.03 13.56
CA LEU A 152 7.29 -26.34 14.81
C LEU A 152 8.21 -26.18 16.02
N LYS A 153 9.44 -26.67 15.94
CA LYS A 153 10.45 -26.50 17.01
C LYS A 153 10.83 -25.05 17.25
N GLN A 154 11.01 -24.26 16.19
CA GLN A 154 11.33 -22.84 16.30
C GLN A 154 10.18 -22.05 16.96
N ALA A 155 8.93 -22.41 16.67
CA ALA A 155 7.77 -21.73 17.22
C ALA A 155 7.41 -22.17 18.64
N TYR A 156 7.58 -23.45 18.97
CA TYR A 156 7.02 -24.06 20.19
C TYR A 156 8.04 -24.80 21.08
N GLY A 157 9.33 -24.79 20.71
CA GLY A 157 10.39 -25.51 21.41
C GLY A 157 10.49 -26.98 21.02
N ASP A 158 11.51 -27.68 21.51
CA ASP A 158 11.78 -29.08 21.15
C ASP A 158 10.76 -30.08 21.71
N ASP A 159 10.12 -29.76 22.83
CA ASP A 159 9.19 -30.64 23.56
C ASP A 159 7.71 -30.37 23.21
N TYR A 160 7.44 -29.73 22.06
CA TYR A 160 6.07 -29.44 21.63
C TYR A 160 5.27 -30.73 21.44
N LYS A 161 3.97 -30.68 21.76
CA LYS A 161 3.04 -31.76 21.48
C LYS A 161 2.14 -31.37 20.34
N LEU A 162 2.27 -32.06 19.21
CA LEU A 162 1.48 -31.78 18.02
C LEU A 162 -0.03 -31.81 18.31
N SER A 163 -0.50 -32.72 19.17
CA SER A 163 -1.92 -32.83 19.58
C SER A 163 -2.48 -31.60 20.28
N GLU A 164 -1.64 -30.76 20.89
CA GLU A 164 -2.05 -29.54 21.59
C GLU A 164 -2.07 -28.31 20.66
N LEU A 165 -1.56 -28.45 19.43
CA LEU A 165 -1.53 -27.37 18.44
C LEU A 165 -2.78 -27.41 17.55
N SER A 166 -3.37 -26.23 17.35
CA SER A 166 -4.39 -25.99 16.33
C SER A 166 -3.78 -25.95 14.93
N ASP A 167 -4.62 -26.16 13.93
CA ASP A 167 -4.22 -26.15 12.53
C ASP A 167 -3.69 -24.78 12.08
N GLU A 168 -4.28 -23.68 12.59
CA GLU A 168 -3.76 -22.33 12.37
C GLU A 168 -2.34 -22.16 12.95
N GLN A 169 -2.08 -22.71 14.14
CA GLN A 169 -0.76 -22.66 14.77
C GLN A 169 0.29 -23.43 13.97
N ILE A 170 -0.04 -24.64 13.50
CA ILE A 170 0.85 -25.46 12.68
C ILE A 170 1.18 -24.72 11.37
N VAL A 171 0.17 -24.21 10.66
CA VAL A 171 0.35 -23.46 9.42
C VAL A 171 1.22 -22.24 9.61
N ARG A 172 0.97 -21.44 10.66
CA ARG A 172 1.77 -20.24 10.94
C ARG A 172 3.23 -20.58 11.18
N ALA A 173 3.52 -21.58 12.02
CA ALA A 173 4.88 -22.02 12.32
C ALA A 173 5.64 -22.47 11.06
N VAL A 174 4.99 -23.26 10.21
CA VAL A 174 5.57 -23.76 8.95
C VAL A 174 5.85 -22.62 7.98
N GLN A 175 4.88 -21.72 7.77
CA GLN A 175 5.03 -20.63 6.81
C GLN A 175 6.01 -19.56 7.30
N ASP A 176 6.07 -19.28 8.59
CA ASP A 176 7.06 -18.37 9.17
C ASP A 176 8.48 -18.93 9.04
N TYR A 177 8.64 -20.25 9.23
CA TYR A 177 9.91 -20.92 8.98
C TYR A 177 10.33 -20.84 7.51
N LYS A 178 9.41 -21.11 6.57
CA LYS A 178 9.67 -20.97 5.12
C LYS A 178 10.14 -19.55 4.80
N HIS A 179 9.43 -18.53 5.29
CA HIS A 179 9.71 -17.12 5.02
C HIS A 179 11.07 -16.69 5.56
N ALA A 180 11.36 -17.02 6.82
CA ALA A 180 12.61 -16.67 7.48
C ALA A 180 13.83 -17.36 6.83
N ASN A 181 13.64 -18.55 6.27
CA ASN A 181 14.72 -19.37 5.72
C ASN A 181 14.79 -19.36 4.19
N VAL A 182 14.10 -18.46 3.48
CA VAL A 182 14.17 -18.37 2.00
C VAL A 182 15.61 -18.27 1.51
N GLN A 183 16.43 -17.41 2.11
CA GLN A 183 17.83 -17.23 1.72
C GLN A 183 18.65 -18.50 1.90
N ARG A 184 18.46 -19.19 3.02
CA ARG A 184 19.17 -20.42 3.35
C ARG A 184 18.74 -21.58 2.44
N HIS A 185 17.44 -21.71 2.19
CA HIS A 185 16.90 -22.82 1.41
C HIS A 185 17.05 -22.65 -0.10
N PHE A 186 17.19 -21.40 -0.58
CA PHE A 186 17.36 -21.05 -1.98
C PHE A 186 18.62 -20.21 -2.21
N GLU A 187 19.72 -20.59 -1.55
CA GLU A 187 21.00 -19.87 -1.63
C GLU A 187 21.52 -19.75 -3.07
N SER A 188 21.23 -20.75 -3.91
CA SER A 188 21.59 -20.79 -5.32
C SER A 188 20.73 -19.90 -6.22
N SER A 189 19.71 -19.22 -5.68
CA SER A 189 18.73 -18.46 -6.46
C SER A 189 18.37 -17.11 -5.82
N PRO A 190 19.36 -16.22 -5.56
CA PRO A 190 19.16 -14.97 -4.83
C PRO A 190 18.18 -13.99 -5.49
N LYS A 191 18.10 -14.02 -6.82
CA LYS A 191 17.17 -13.17 -7.59
C LYS A 191 15.69 -13.51 -7.36
N GLN A 192 15.39 -14.68 -6.77
CA GLN A 192 14.02 -15.13 -6.52
C GLN A 192 13.60 -14.95 -5.06
N TRP A 193 14.47 -14.45 -4.18
CA TRP A 193 14.17 -14.41 -2.76
C TRP A 193 12.94 -13.57 -2.41
N ASP A 194 12.77 -12.41 -3.05
CA ASP A 194 11.64 -11.53 -2.73
C ASP A 194 10.31 -12.11 -3.17
N SER A 195 10.24 -12.69 -4.38
CA SER A 195 9.03 -13.37 -4.86
C SER A 195 8.71 -14.64 -4.06
N LEU A 196 9.72 -15.38 -3.59
CA LEU A 196 9.54 -16.54 -2.72
C LEU A 196 9.04 -16.15 -1.32
N ARG A 197 9.52 -15.03 -0.77
CA ARG A 197 9.04 -14.47 0.50
C ARG A 197 7.60 -13.98 0.40
N GLU A 198 7.27 -13.25 -0.66
CA GLU A 198 5.93 -12.77 -0.95
C GLU A 198 4.95 -13.93 -1.12
N ARG A 199 5.32 -14.94 -1.93
CA ARG A 199 4.57 -16.20 -2.06
C ARG A 199 4.26 -16.81 -0.69
N THR A 200 5.26 -16.88 0.19
CA THR A 200 5.09 -17.49 1.52
C THR A 200 4.09 -16.72 2.39
N LEU A 201 4.11 -15.38 2.35
CA LEU A 201 3.17 -14.53 3.09
C LEU A 201 1.74 -14.64 2.54
N ASN A 202 1.60 -14.69 1.22
CA ASN A 202 0.30 -14.85 0.56
C ASN A 202 -0.31 -16.23 0.86
N GLU A 203 0.47 -17.30 0.75
CA GLU A 203 0.03 -18.64 1.15
C GLU A 203 -0.31 -18.70 2.65
N LYS A 204 0.51 -18.09 3.51
CA LYS A 204 0.24 -18.07 4.97
C LYS A 204 -1.13 -17.50 5.27
N SER A 205 -1.47 -16.37 4.66
CA SER A 205 -2.74 -15.69 4.95
C SER A 205 -3.95 -16.49 4.46
N GLU A 206 -3.83 -17.16 3.32
CA GLU A 206 -4.89 -18.04 2.79
C GLU A 206 -5.07 -19.32 3.61
N LEU A 207 -3.98 -19.95 4.03
CA LEU A 207 -4.03 -21.15 4.87
C LEU A 207 -4.57 -20.83 6.27
N VAL A 208 -4.22 -19.68 6.84
CA VAL A 208 -4.80 -19.20 8.11
C VAL A 208 -6.31 -18.99 7.97
N ALA A 209 -6.76 -18.33 6.90
CA ALA A 209 -8.18 -18.15 6.64
C ALA A 209 -8.90 -19.50 6.48
N LEU A 210 -8.27 -20.45 5.78
CA LEU A 210 -8.79 -21.79 5.58
C LEU A 210 -8.95 -22.56 6.91
N ALA A 211 -7.95 -22.47 7.81
CA ALA A 211 -8.01 -23.08 9.14
C ALA A 211 -9.16 -22.50 10.00
N ARG A 212 -9.42 -21.20 9.86
CA ARG A 212 -10.51 -20.53 10.57
C ARG A 212 -11.88 -20.83 10.01
N TYR A 213 -12.00 -20.93 8.69
CA TYR A 213 -13.25 -21.37 8.06
C TYR A 213 -13.61 -22.80 8.46
N GLU A 214 -12.63 -23.69 8.53
CA GLU A 214 -12.84 -25.02 9.07
C GLU A 214 -13.33 -24.97 10.52
N LYS A 215 -12.69 -24.16 11.39
CA LYS A 215 -13.11 -23.98 12.77
C LYS A 215 -14.57 -23.49 12.87
N ILE A 216 -14.96 -22.54 12.02
CA ILE A 216 -16.33 -22.02 11.97
C ILE A 216 -17.32 -23.11 11.53
N ASN A 217 -16.96 -23.95 10.56
CA ASN A 217 -17.86 -25.01 10.11
C ASN A 217 -18.05 -26.12 11.14
N HIS A 218 -17.08 -26.36 12.02
CA HIS A 218 -17.21 -27.29 13.13
C HIS A 218 -18.09 -26.75 14.26
N ASP A 219 -17.98 -25.46 14.58
CA ASP A 219 -18.79 -24.79 15.60
C ASP A 219 -19.28 -23.42 15.10
N PRO A 220 -20.40 -23.37 14.36
CA PRO A 220 -20.85 -22.13 13.71
C PRO A 220 -21.57 -21.17 14.68
N GLN A 221 -22.07 -21.67 15.81
CA GLN A 221 -22.93 -20.89 16.72
C GLN A 221 -22.29 -19.60 17.24
N PRO A 222 -21.01 -19.57 17.67
CA PRO A 222 -20.36 -18.36 18.15
C PRO A 222 -20.13 -17.31 17.05
N TYR A 223 -20.25 -17.71 15.78
CA TYR A 223 -19.92 -16.91 14.61
C TYR A 223 -21.14 -16.48 13.82
N GLN A 224 -22.32 -16.99 14.15
CA GLN A 224 -23.57 -16.69 13.46
C GLN A 224 -23.86 -15.18 13.46
N GLY A 225 -24.16 -14.64 12.28
CA GLY A 225 -24.45 -13.22 12.08
C GLY A 225 -23.24 -12.30 12.15
N LYS A 226 -22.02 -12.82 12.30
CA LYS A 226 -20.78 -12.02 12.33
C LYS A 226 -20.12 -11.96 10.96
N THR A 227 -19.49 -10.84 10.65
CA THR A 227 -18.51 -10.80 9.55
C THR A 227 -17.21 -11.48 9.99
N TYR A 228 -16.34 -11.87 9.04
CA TYR A 228 -15.04 -12.44 9.38
C TYR A 228 -14.22 -11.52 10.29
N GLU A 229 -14.28 -10.21 10.03
CA GLU A 229 -13.60 -9.19 10.84
C GLU A 229 -14.18 -9.10 12.26
N GLN A 230 -15.51 -9.17 12.41
CA GLN A 230 -16.13 -9.25 13.73
C GLN A 230 -15.83 -10.55 14.47
N ALA A 231 -15.59 -11.64 13.74
CA ALA A 231 -15.27 -12.94 14.31
C ALA A 231 -13.81 -13.05 14.78
N PHE A 232 -12.86 -12.40 14.09
CA PHE A 232 -11.43 -12.61 14.30
C PHE A 232 -10.60 -11.33 14.53
N GLY A 233 -11.21 -10.14 14.48
CA GLY A 233 -10.53 -8.87 14.70
C GLY A 233 -9.61 -8.44 13.55
N GLU A 234 -9.68 -9.11 12.41
CA GLU A 234 -8.91 -8.78 11.20
C GLU A 234 -9.71 -9.09 9.93
N PRO A 235 -9.54 -8.33 8.84
CA PRO A 235 -10.30 -8.54 7.62
C PRO A 235 -10.02 -9.92 7.01
N ALA A 236 -11.03 -10.53 6.37
CA ALA A 236 -10.84 -11.76 5.61
C ALA A 236 -9.82 -11.52 4.48
N HIS A 237 -8.74 -12.31 4.46
CA HIS A 237 -7.82 -12.28 3.33
C HIS A 237 -8.53 -12.87 2.11
N ARG A 238 -9.13 -12.02 1.27
CA ARG A 238 -9.70 -12.47 -0.01
C ARG A 238 -8.55 -12.76 -0.97
N GLN A 239 -8.63 -13.90 -1.64
CA GLN A 239 -7.83 -14.14 -2.83
C GLN A 239 -8.02 -12.96 -3.80
N PRO A 240 -6.94 -12.37 -4.35
CA PRO A 240 -7.09 -11.65 -5.60
C PRO A 240 -7.66 -12.66 -6.62
N PRO A 241 -8.69 -12.29 -7.40
CA PRO A 241 -9.26 -13.21 -8.38
C PRO A 241 -8.16 -13.73 -9.32
N ALA A 242 -8.31 -14.98 -9.77
CA ALA A 242 -7.52 -15.53 -10.85
C ALA A 242 -7.50 -14.53 -12.02
N ARG A 243 -6.34 -13.90 -12.20
CA ARG A 243 -5.95 -12.86 -13.17
C ARG A 243 -7.05 -12.47 -14.18
N ALA A 244 -7.97 -11.61 -13.76
CA ALA A 244 -8.47 -10.59 -14.67
C ALA A 244 -7.30 -9.63 -14.89
N ALA A 245 -6.93 -9.38 -16.15
CA ALA A 245 -5.78 -8.57 -16.52
C ALA A 245 -5.71 -7.28 -15.67
N ARG A 246 -4.60 -7.09 -14.96
CA ARG A 246 -4.27 -5.75 -14.44
C ARG A 246 -4.27 -4.81 -15.65
N ALA A 247 -4.93 -3.66 -15.53
CA ALA A 247 -4.76 -2.60 -16.50
C ALA A 247 -3.25 -2.30 -16.58
N PRO A 248 -2.65 -2.24 -17.77
CA PRO A 248 -1.24 -1.88 -17.91
C PRO A 248 -0.99 -0.55 -17.21
N MET A 249 0.19 -0.39 -16.60
CA MET A 249 0.58 0.86 -15.92
C MET A 249 -0.17 1.13 -14.61
N ALA A 250 -0.89 0.15 -14.03
CA ALA A 250 -1.62 0.29 -12.77
C ALA A 250 -0.73 0.63 -11.56
N ASP A 251 0.56 0.32 -11.62
CA ASP A 251 1.59 0.69 -10.63
C ASP A 251 2.55 1.79 -11.15
N GLY A 252 2.23 2.40 -12.30
CA GLY A 252 3.04 3.45 -12.93
C GLY A 252 4.26 2.95 -13.70
N VAL A 253 4.42 1.64 -13.88
CA VAL A 253 5.52 1.01 -14.63
C VAL A 253 4.95 0.01 -15.63
N LEU A 254 5.43 0.03 -16.87
CA LEU A 254 5.10 -1.00 -17.85
C LEU A 254 6.20 -2.06 -17.88
N VAL A 255 5.83 -3.33 -17.74
CA VAL A 255 6.79 -4.46 -17.65
C VAL A 255 6.45 -5.60 -18.60
N GLN A 256 7.45 -6.47 -18.85
CA GLN A 256 7.29 -7.64 -19.70
C GLN A 256 6.18 -8.57 -19.19
N GLY A 257 5.25 -8.93 -20.09
CA GLY A 257 4.07 -9.76 -19.79
C GLY A 257 2.78 -8.97 -19.58
N GLU A 258 2.81 -7.63 -19.61
CA GLU A 258 1.61 -6.78 -19.62
C GLU A 258 1.03 -6.61 -21.02
N ARG A 259 -0.29 -6.35 -21.10
CA ARG A 259 -1.01 -6.20 -22.37
C ARG A 259 -2.07 -5.11 -22.33
N GLY A 260 -2.08 -4.20 -23.30
CA GLY A 260 -3.15 -3.21 -23.48
C GLY A 260 -2.69 -1.92 -24.15
N ASN A 261 -3.54 -0.88 -24.08
CA ASN A 261 -3.37 0.35 -24.87
C ASN A 261 -2.13 1.15 -24.47
N GLU A 262 -1.72 1.09 -23.21
CA GLU A 262 -0.55 1.78 -22.69
C GLU A 262 0.74 1.12 -23.17
N VAL A 263 0.75 -0.22 -23.30
CA VAL A 263 1.82 -0.98 -23.94
C VAL A 263 1.89 -0.66 -25.43
N HIS A 264 0.73 -0.60 -26.10
CA HIS A 264 0.64 -0.22 -27.51
C HIS A 264 1.18 1.20 -27.73
N ALA A 265 0.85 2.15 -26.86
CA ALA A 265 1.37 3.52 -26.91
C ALA A 265 2.88 3.59 -26.65
N LEU A 266 3.41 2.78 -25.73
CA LEU A 266 4.85 2.65 -25.50
C LEU A 266 5.56 2.10 -26.74
N GLN A 267 5.04 1.03 -27.35
CA GLN A 267 5.58 0.44 -28.58
C GLN A 267 5.57 1.44 -29.75
N GLN A 268 4.52 2.25 -29.89
CA GLN A 268 4.47 3.33 -30.88
C GLN A 268 5.58 4.35 -30.65
N LYS A 269 5.81 4.79 -29.41
CA LYS A 269 6.88 5.74 -29.08
C LYS A 269 8.26 5.16 -29.32
N LEU A 270 8.48 3.90 -28.96
CA LEU A 270 9.74 3.20 -29.20
C LEU A 270 10.02 3.03 -30.70
N ALA A 271 9.01 2.65 -31.48
CA ALA A 271 9.10 2.55 -32.94
C ALA A 271 9.39 3.91 -33.61
N GLN A 272 8.71 4.98 -33.16
CA GLN A 272 8.92 6.35 -33.65
C GLN A 272 10.31 6.90 -33.29
N ALA A 273 10.83 6.53 -32.12
CA ALA A 273 12.18 6.85 -31.68
C ALA A 273 13.27 5.99 -32.37
N GLY A 274 12.89 5.02 -33.20
CA GLY A 274 13.80 4.20 -34.01
C GLY A 274 14.35 2.95 -33.30
N TYR A 275 13.81 2.58 -32.13
CA TYR A 275 14.21 1.36 -31.44
C TYR A 275 13.54 0.12 -32.05
N THR A 276 14.27 -0.99 -32.08
CA THR A 276 13.88 -2.21 -32.78
C THR A 276 13.68 -3.39 -31.84
N GLY A 277 12.95 -4.40 -32.31
CA GLY A 277 12.81 -5.68 -31.64
C GLY A 277 14.11 -6.50 -31.64
N VAL A 278 14.06 -7.69 -31.01
CA VAL A 278 15.24 -8.57 -30.88
C VAL A 278 15.74 -9.03 -32.26
N ASP A 279 14.87 -9.07 -33.26
CA ASP A 279 15.16 -9.44 -34.63
C ASP A 279 15.68 -8.27 -35.50
N GLY A 280 15.88 -7.09 -34.91
CA GLY A 280 16.35 -5.89 -35.60
C GLY A 280 15.30 -5.19 -36.46
N LYS A 281 14.03 -5.64 -36.43
CA LYS A 281 12.94 -4.99 -37.17
C LYS A 281 12.24 -3.95 -36.31
N VAL A 282 11.56 -3.02 -36.98
CA VAL A 282 10.72 -2.01 -36.31
C VAL A 282 9.65 -2.71 -35.49
N LEU A 283 9.45 -2.26 -34.25
CA LEU A 283 8.40 -2.77 -33.38
C LEU A 283 7.04 -2.64 -34.04
N LYS A 284 6.26 -3.73 -34.01
CA LYS A 284 4.84 -3.70 -34.33
C LYS A 284 4.08 -3.38 -33.04
N PRO A 285 3.37 -2.24 -32.94
CA PRO A 285 2.54 -1.95 -31.79
C PRO A 285 1.33 -2.89 -31.80
N ASP A 286 1.41 -3.94 -31.01
CA ASP A 286 0.37 -4.97 -30.89
C ASP A 286 -0.28 -4.96 -29.50
N GLY A 287 0.22 -4.10 -28.61
CA GLY A 287 -0.26 -3.98 -27.24
C GLY A 287 0.28 -5.05 -26.31
N ASP A 288 1.20 -5.92 -26.75
CA ASP A 288 1.78 -6.99 -25.96
C ASP A 288 3.23 -6.66 -25.55
N PHE A 289 3.51 -6.56 -24.24
CA PHE A 289 4.86 -6.26 -23.76
C PHE A 289 5.67 -7.55 -23.75
N GLY A 290 6.04 -8.00 -24.95
CA GLY A 290 6.84 -9.19 -25.20
C GLY A 290 8.35 -8.92 -25.18
N SER A 291 9.12 -9.93 -25.61
CA SER A 291 10.59 -9.85 -25.68
C SER A 291 11.11 -8.71 -26.55
N ASP A 292 10.41 -8.41 -27.65
CA ASP A 292 10.79 -7.32 -28.57
C ASP A 292 10.60 -5.95 -27.93
N THR A 293 9.50 -5.75 -27.20
CA THR A 293 9.23 -4.50 -26.48
C THR A 293 10.22 -4.30 -25.34
N HIS A 294 10.50 -5.37 -24.58
CA HIS A 294 11.53 -5.35 -23.52
C HIS A 294 12.92 -5.02 -24.08
N HIS A 295 13.29 -5.58 -25.23
CA HIS A 295 14.56 -5.29 -25.87
C HIS A 295 14.67 -3.81 -26.30
N ALA A 296 13.63 -3.27 -26.93
CA ALA A 296 13.58 -1.88 -27.34
C ALA A 296 13.60 -0.89 -26.15
N VAL A 297 12.94 -1.23 -25.04
CA VAL A 297 12.99 -0.44 -23.80
C VAL A 297 14.43 -0.36 -23.27
N ARG A 298 15.16 -1.48 -23.25
CA ARG A 298 16.57 -1.49 -22.85
C ARG A 298 17.47 -0.68 -23.79
N GLN A 299 17.22 -0.73 -25.10
CA GLN A 299 17.93 0.13 -26.05
C GLN A 299 17.68 1.61 -25.77
N SER A 300 16.44 1.98 -25.46
CA SER A 300 16.08 3.35 -25.11
C SER A 300 16.71 3.82 -23.80
N GLN A 301 16.67 2.99 -22.75
CA GLN A 301 17.30 3.27 -21.47
C GLN A 301 18.80 3.50 -21.63
N LYS A 302 19.46 2.63 -22.40
CA LYS A 302 20.88 2.79 -22.74
C LYS A 302 21.18 4.10 -23.46
N ALA A 303 20.36 4.47 -24.44
CA ALA A 303 20.52 5.70 -25.21
C ALA A 303 20.33 6.98 -24.36
N HIS A 304 19.57 6.89 -23.26
CA HIS A 304 19.28 8.00 -22.36
C HIS A 304 20.08 7.94 -21.04
N GLY A 305 21.03 7.01 -20.90
CA GLY A 305 21.86 6.87 -19.70
C GLY A 305 21.10 6.40 -18.45
N LEU A 306 19.97 5.71 -18.64
CA LEU A 306 19.16 5.10 -17.57
C LEU A 306 19.62 3.67 -17.29
N GLU A 307 19.20 3.12 -16.15
CA GLU A 307 19.39 1.70 -15.84
C GLU A 307 18.70 0.80 -16.88
N GLU A 308 19.43 -0.14 -17.48
CA GLU A 308 18.94 -1.02 -18.56
C GLU A 308 18.11 -2.19 -18.02
N ASP A 309 17.12 -1.93 -17.18
CA ASP A 309 16.31 -2.95 -16.50
C ASP A 309 15.15 -3.50 -17.34
N GLY A 310 14.88 -2.90 -18.51
CA GLY A 310 13.84 -3.31 -19.45
C GLY A 310 12.41 -3.00 -19.01
N LYS A 311 12.25 -2.16 -17.98
CA LYS A 311 10.97 -1.69 -17.45
C LYS A 311 10.73 -0.25 -17.87
N ALA A 312 9.54 0.04 -18.40
CA ALA A 312 9.17 1.40 -18.75
C ALA A 312 8.50 2.11 -17.56
N GLY A 313 9.33 2.52 -16.60
CA GLY A 313 8.92 3.35 -15.46
C GLY A 313 8.91 4.84 -15.78
N ARG A 314 8.62 5.69 -14.79
CA ARG A 314 8.49 7.15 -14.94
C ARG A 314 9.66 7.80 -15.69
N ASP A 315 10.89 7.44 -15.36
CA ASP A 315 12.08 8.05 -15.97
C ASP A 315 12.26 7.61 -17.43
N THR A 316 11.99 6.33 -17.72
CA THR A 316 12.00 5.79 -19.09
C THR A 316 10.88 6.39 -19.96
N LEU A 317 9.66 6.51 -19.42
CA LEU A 317 8.53 7.13 -20.12
C LEU A 317 8.74 8.64 -20.33
N SER A 318 9.37 9.33 -19.37
CA SER A 318 9.72 10.75 -19.48
C SER A 318 10.81 10.97 -20.52
N ALA A 319 11.84 10.12 -20.55
CA ALA A 319 12.89 10.16 -21.57
C ALA A 319 12.34 9.95 -22.99
N LEU A 320 11.41 9.00 -23.17
CA LEU A 320 10.74 8.76 -24.45
C LEU A 320 9.83 9.91 -24.90
N ASN A 321 9.26 10.68 -23.96
CA ASN A 321 8.44 11.85 -24.29
C ASN A 321 9.27 13.11 -24.62
N ALA A 322 10.55 13.16 -24.21
CA ALA A 322 11.41 14.33 -24.41
C ALA A 322 12.04 14.42 -25.82
N GLY A 323 11.84 13.40 -26.66
CA GLY A 323 12.35 13.33 -28.03
C GLY A 323 13.84 13.00 -28.11
N VAL A 324 14.22 12.15 -29.08
CA VAL A 324 15.61 11.73 -29.29
C VAL A 324 16.44 12.91 -29.79
N ARG A 325 17.37 13.39 -28.95
CA ARG A 325 18.44 14.28 -29.41
C ARG A 325 19.47 13.40 -30.15
N GLN A 326 19.57 13.56 -31.47
CA GLN A 326 20.52 12.82 -32.30
C GLN A 326 21.99 13.00 -31.84
N PRO A 327 22.85 11.98 -32.00
CA PRO A 327 24.25 12.05 -31.60
C PRO A 327 25.10 12.79 -32.63
N ALA A 328 25.84 13.81 -32.18
CA ALA A 328 26.93 14.41 -32.93
C ALA A 328 28.26 14.16 -32.20
N GLN A 329 29.06 13.27 -32.80
CA GLN A 329 30.53 13.28 -32.96
C GLN A 329 31.44 13.64 -31.77
N THR A 330 32.37 12.72 -31.48
CA THR A 330 33.62 12.85 -30.69
C THR A 330 34.44 14.10 -31.08
N PRO A 331 35.21 14.73 -30.15
CA PRO A 331 36.47 14.14 -29.66
C PRO A 331 36.90 14.41 -28.18
N ALA A 332 37.76 13.49 -27.69
CA ALA A 332 38.89 13.50 -26.73
C ALA A 332 39.07 14.55 -25.57
N PRO A 333 39.83 14.20 -24.50
CA PRO A 333 39.65 14.69 -23.12
C PRO A 333 40.79 15.55 -22.53
N ALA A 334 40.61 15.95 -21.24
CA ALA A 334 41.50 16.62 -20.25
C ALA A 334 41.19 18.13 -20.05
N SER A 335 41.15 18.74 -18.85
CA SER A 335 41.85 18.53 -17.56
C SER A 335 41.14 19.26 -16.37
N VAL A 336 41.59 18.98 -15.13
CA VAL A 336 41.04 19.38 -13.80
C VAL A 336 41.65 20.75 -13.28
N PRO A 337 41.41 21.29 -12.05
CA PRO A 337 40.52 22.42 -11.73
C PRO A 337 41.10 23.63 -10.90
N SER A 338 40.21 24.58 -10.53
CA SER A 338 40.16 25.45 -9.30
C SER A 338 41.01 26.75 -9.23
N PRO A 339 40.75 27.68 -8.26
CA PRO A 339 39.49 28.35 -7.81
C PRO A 339 39.68 29.89 -7.54
N GLU A 340 38.62 30.68 -7.27
CA GLU A 340 38.60 31.74 -6.20
C GLU A 340 37.29 32.55 -6.07
N ARG A 341 37.09 33.12 -4.85
CA ARG A 341 35.89 33.68 -4.21
C ARG A 341 35.66 35.19 -4.48
N HIS A 342 34.41 35.69 -4.34
CA HIS A 342 33.96 36.65 -3.31
C HIS A 342 32.47 37.07 -3.44
N GLU A 343 31.78 37.13 -2.28
CA GLU A 343 30.40 37.59 -1.96
C GLU A 343 30.21 39.13 -1.98
N PRO A 344 29.05 39.75 -1.62
CA PRO A 344 27.62 39.41 -1.80
C PRO A 344 26.73 40.61 -2.26
N LYS A 345 25.49 40.35 -2.74
CA LYS A 345 24.32 41.28 -2.62
C LYS A 345 22.98 40.56 -2.90
N VAL A 346 21.94 40.88 -2.14
CA VAL A 346 20.53 40.41 -2.19
C VAL A 346 19.63 41.67 -2.17
N PRO A 347 18.33 41.74 -2.60
CA PRO A 347 17.39 40.73 -3.17
C PRO A 347 16.65 41.14 -4.48
N SER A 348 15.97 40.19 -5.14
CA SER A 348 14.52 40.25 -5.47
C SER A 348 14.03 38.98 -6.18
N ALA A 349 12.74 38.71 -6.05
CA ALA A 349 12.01 37.45 -6.25
C ALA A 349 11.78 36.99 -7.71
N SER A 350 11.70 35.66 -7.89
CA SER A 350 10.75 34.97 -8.79
C SER A 350 10.90 33.46 -8.62
N GLY A 351 9.79 32.73 -8.59
CA GLY A 351 9.73 31.30 -8.28
C GLY A 351 10.19 30.37 -9.41
N ALA A 352 10.77 29.24 -8.97
CA ALA A 352 10.93 27.89 -9.56
C ALA A 352 12.30 27.31 -9.13
N PRO A 353 12.56 26.00 -9.22
CA PRO A 353 11.85 24.80 -8.76
C PRO A 353 12.45 24.27 -7.43
N VAL A 354 11.84 23.26 -6.81
CA VAL A 354 12.35 22.63 -5.58
C VAL A 354 13.73 21.98 -5.86
N ALA A 355 14.76 22.49 -5.18
CA ALA A 355 16.17 22.17 -5.39
C ALA A 355 16.56 20.75 -4.96
N ALA A 356 17.56 20.21 -5.65
CA ALA A 356 18.24 18.94 -5.35
C ALA A 356 18.82 18.90 -3.92
N ALA A 357 18.90 17.69 -3.36
CA ALA A 357 19.37 17.41 -2.00
C ALA A 357 20.76 18.03 -1.69
N PRO A 358 20.99 18.54 -0.47
CA PRO A 358 22.30 19.06 -0.06
C PRO A 358 23.32 17.92 0.02
N GLY A 359 24.53 18.17 -0.50
CA GLY A 359 25.60 17.21 -0.77
C GLY A 359 26.18 16.43 0.42
N GLY A 360 25.41 15.47 0.95
CA GLY A 360 25.83 14.49 1.94
C GLY A 360 25.77 13.05 1.42
N GLY A 361 26.49 12.14 2.10
CA GLY A 361 26.45 10.71 1.80
C GLY A 361 25.08 10.10 2.10
N ARG A 362 24.61 9.15 1.29
CA ARG A 362 23.33 8.46 1.53
C ARG A 362 23.35 7.69 2.84
N ILE A 363 22.24 7.74 3.57
CA ILE A 363 22.00 6.96 4.78
C ILE A 363 21.36 5.63 4.40
N THR A 364 21.87 4.54 4.96
CA THR A 364 21.21 3.24 4.94
C THR A 364 20.60 2.98 6.30
N VAL A 365 19.31 2.63 6.34
CA VAL A 365 18.59 2.30 7.58
C VAL A 365 18.44 0.78 7.66
N ILE A 366 18.90 0.21 8.77
CA ILE A 366 18.94 -1.23 8.99
C ILE A 366 18.18 -1.55 10.28
N GLU A 367 17.26 -2.48 10.22
CA GLU A 367 16.57 -3.05 11.37
C GLU A 367 17.50 -4.03 12.11
N PRO A 368 17.77 -3.81 13.41
CA PRO A 368 18.58 -4.72 14.21
C PRO A 368 17.77 -5.93 14.67
N TYR A 369 18.18 -7.13 14.25
CA TYR A 369 17.73 -8.37 14.89
C TYR A 369 18.78 -8.76 15.95
N GLY A 370 18.35 -9.30 17.09
CA GLY A 370 19.22 -9.55 18.26
C GLY A 370 20.40 -10.51 18.08
N ASN A 371 20.69 -10.97 16.85
CA ASN A 371 21.95 -11.59 16.47
C ASN A 371 22.59 -10.78 15.32
N VAL A 372 23.92 -10.65 15.31
CA VAL A 372 24.65 -9.80 14.36
C VAL A 372 24.54 -10.24 12.88
N THR A 373 23.84 -11.34 12.60
CA THR A 373 23.72 -11.97 11.27
C THR A 373 22.34 -11.85 10.61
N SER A 374 21.30 -11.33 11.29
CA SER A 374 19.93 -11.27 10.74
C SER A 374 19.42 -9.85 10.47
N ASN A 375 20.29 -8.85 10.46
CA ASN A 375 19.94 -7.46 10.16
C ASN A 375 19.22 -7.32 8.81
N ARG A 376 18.11 -6.57 8.76
CA ARG A 376 17.37 -6.28 7.52
C ARG A 376 17.57 -4.84 7.11
N THR A 377 18.10 -4.61 5.91
CA THR A 377 18.17 -3.26 5.33
C THR A 377 16.81 -2.86 4.79
N LEU A 378 16.29 -1.71 5.20
CA LEU A 378 15.07 -1.14 4.62
C LEU A 378 15.34 -0.69 3.19
N ALA A 379 14.37 -0.92 2.30
CA ALA A 379 14.48 -0.50 0.91
C ALA A 379 14.49 1.02 0.79
N HIS A 380 15.27 1.55 -0.15
CA HIS A 380 15.31 2.98 -0.44
C HIS A 380 14.21 3.35 -1.42
N GLY A 381 13.74 4.60 -1.38
CA GLY A 381 12.63 5.08 -2.22
C GLY A 381 11.24 4.67 -1.71
N ILE A 382 11.14 3.94 -0.60
CA ILE A 382 9.85 3.58 0.00
C ILE A 382 9.27 4.75 0.80
N SER A 383 7.94 4.75 0.97
CA SER A 383 7.27 5.77 1.77
C SER A 383 7.62 5.65 3.26
N GLY A 384 7.53 6.76 3.98
CA GLY A 384 7.71 6.77 5.43
C GLY A 384 6.71 5.86 6.18
N GLU A 385 5.48 5.73 5.65
CA GLU A 385 4.45 4.82 6.17
C GLU A 385 4.90 3.35 6.02
N THR A 386 5.35 2.98 4.83
CA THR A 386 5.88 1.64 4.53
C THR A 386 7.08 1.34 5.42
N ALA A 387 8.05 2.24 5.49
CA ALA A 387 9.26 2.08 6.31
C ALA A 387 8.95 1.93 7.80
N TYR A 388 7.98 2.71 8.31
CA TYR A 388 7.56 2.66 9.71
C TYR A 388 6.91 1.32 10.10
N ARG A 389 6.07 0.76 9.21
CA ARG A 389 5.46 -0.57 9.40
C ARG A 389 6.43 -1.71 9.18
N GLU A 390 7.37 -1.54 8.24
CA GLU A 390 8.41 -2.51 8.00
C GLU A 390 9.34 -2.60 9.20
N LEU A 391 9.67 -1.49 9.86
CA LEU A 391 10.48 -1.48 11.08
C LEU A 391 9.70 -2.06 12.28
N LYS A 392 9.68 -3.39 12.37
CA LYS A 392 8.98 -4.16 13.40
C LYS A 392 9.88 -4.32 14.62
N ILE A 393 9.49 -3.58 15.65
CA ILE A 393 9.98 -3.52 17.03
C ILE A 393 10.84 -4.68 17.60
N HIS A 394 12.04 -4.27 18.05
CA HIS A 394 12.79 -4.60 19.29
C HIS A 394 13.38 -6.01 19.52
N HIS A 395 14.52 -6.02 20.23
CA HIS A 395 15.25 -7.18 20.76
C HIS A 395 14.40 -8.48 20.82
N PRO A 396 14.74 -9.52 20.04
CA PRO A 396 13.92 -10.74 19.88
C PRO A 396 13.76 -11.62 21.12
N ASN A 397 14.13 -11.14 22.31
CA ASN A 397 14.10 -11.91 23.55
C ASN A 397 13.22 -11.29 24.65
N THR A 398 12.54 -10.16 24.40
CA THR A 398 11.71 -9.49 25.41
C THR A 398 10.35 -9.14 24.80
N ASN A 399 9.25 -9.50 25.48
CA ASN A 399 7.82 -9.39 25.08
C ASN A 399 7.15 -10.63 24.44
N ALA A 400 7.79 -11.79 24.39
CA ALA A 400 7.17 -13.02 23.85
C ALA A 400 5.84 -13.39 24.55
N GLU A 401 5.70 -13.04 25.84
CA GLU A 401 4.50 -13.22 26.66
C GLU A 401 3.36 -12.29 26.24
N ALA A 402 3.64 -11.00 26.04
CA ALA A 402 2.65 -10.01 25.60
C ALA A 402 2.14 -10.30 24.19
N VAL A 403 3.04 -10.71 23.29
CA VAL A 403 2.68 -11.10 21.91
C VAL A 403 1.86 -12.40 21.88
N ARG A 404 2.21 -13.39 22.72
CA ARG A 404 1.48 -14.65 22.86
C ARG A 404 0.07 -14.46 23.44
N THR A 405 -0.16 -13.42 24.23
CA THR A 405 -1.41 -13.24 25.00
C THR A 405 -2.25 -12.04 24.56
N GLY A 406 -1.71 -11.14 23.74
CA GLY A 406 -2.36 -9.88 23.36
C GLY A 406 -2.48 -8.85 24.50
N ASP A 407 -1.83 -9.09 25.65
CA ASP A 407 -1.91 -8.23 26.82
C ASP A 407 -0.66 -7.36 26.95
N ALA A 408 -0.80 -6.06 26.63
CA ALA A 408 0.28 -5.07 26.70
C ALA A 408 0.88 -4.90 28.11
N ARG A 409 0.16 -5.31 29.17
CA ARG A 409 0.65 -5.27 30.56
C ARG A 409 1.72 -6.32 30.86
N LYS A 410 1.90 -7.31 29.97
CA LYS A 410 2.88 -8.38 30.11
C LYS A 410 4.15 -8.14 29.29
N ALA A 411 4.34 -6.92 28.79
CA ALA A 411 5.55 -6.51 28.10
C ALA A 411 6.63 -6.14 29.12
N ASP A 412 7.88 -6.51 28.84
CA ASP A 412 9.05 -6.20 29.68
C ASP A 412 9.40 -4.69 29.65
N ARG A 413 8.76 -3.93 28.76
CA ARG A 413 8.87 -2.48 28.60
C ARG A 413 7.49 -1.85 28.42
N GLN A 414 7.39 -0.57 28.76
CA GLN A 414 6.17 0.21 28.57
C GLN A 414 5.73 0.16 27.09
N SER A 415 4.56 -0.43 26.85
CA SER A 415 4.02 -0.71 25.53
C SER A 415 2.56 -0.27 25.46
N GLY A 416 2.08 0.08 24.27
CA GLY A 416 0.70 0.49 24.06
C GLY A 416 0.25 0.31 22.62
N MET A 417 -1.06 0.30 22.40
CA MET A 417 -1.64 0.24 21.07
C MET A 417 -1.56 1.62 20.42
N VAL A 418 -0.84 1.72 19.32
CA VAL A 418 -0.72 2.93 18.51
C VAL A 418 -1.16 2.56 17.11
N GLU A 419 -2.25 3.18 16.63
CA GLU A 419 -2.75 2.99 15.26
C GLU A 419 -3.05 1.52 14.89
N GLY A 420 -3.43 0.70 15.87
CA GLY A 420 -3.79 -0.70 15.67
C GLY A 420 -2.63 -1.69 15.76
N GLU A 421 -1.40 -1.22 15.98
CA GLU A 421 -0.23 -2.04 16.24
C GLU A 421 0.25 -1.86 17.69
N MET A 422 0.79 -2.92 18.28
CA MET A 422 1.43 -2.83 19.59
C MET A 422 2.80 -2.19 19.39
N GLU A 423 3.10 -1.09 20.07
CA GLU A 423 4.37 -0.38 19.98
C GLU A 423 4.97 -0.19 21.38
N ASN A 424 6.31 -0.17 21.50
CA ASN A 424 6.91 0.35 22.72
C ASN A 424 6.70 1.86 22.72
N ILE A 425 6.20 2.37 23.83
CA ILE A 425 5.85 3.79 23.95
C ILE A 425 6.42 4.40 25.21
N ARG A 426 6.65 5.70 25.15
CA ARG A 426 6.72 6.56 26.32
C ARG A 426 5.42 7.35 26.42
N THR A 427 4.68 7.15 27.51
CA THR A 427 3.58 8.05 27.86
C THR A 427 4.16 9.38 28.34
N ARG A 428 3.59 10.48 27.87
CA ARG A 428 3.95 11.83 28.33
C ARG A 428 2.79 12.39 29.14
N GLU A 429 3.10 13.12 30.21
CA GLU A 429 2.14 13.94 30.95
C GLU A 429 1.97 15.32 30.27
N ASP A 430 1.95 15.35 28.94
CA ASP A 430 1.75 16.58 28.17
C ASP A 430 0.26 16.81 27.87
N LYS A 431 -0.09 17.98 27.33
CA LYS A 431 -1.50 18.36 27.13
C LYS A 431 -2.24 17.52 26.08
N ASN A 432 -1.54 16.67 25.33
CA ASN A 432 -2.03 16.09 24.07
C ASN A 432 -2.30 14.59 24.12
N ASP A 433 -1.88 13.89 25.18
CA ASP A 433 -2.04 12.43 25.36
C ASP A 433 -1.47 11.59 24.19
N ILE A 434 -0.57 12.14 23.35
CA ILE A 434 0.08 11.40 22.25
C ILE A 434 1.37 10.76 22.79
N PRO A 435 1.50 9.42 22.77
CA PRO A 435 2.74 8.77 23.19
C PRO A 435 3.88 8.98 22.19
N LEU A 436 5.12 8.97 22.68
CA LEU A 436 6.29 8.82 21.80
C LEU A 436 6.47 7.34 21.49
N VAL A 437 6.53 6.98 20.21
CA VAL A 437 6.89 5.62 19.79
C VAL A 437 8.40 5.49 19.79
N ARG A 438 8.84 4.35 20.29
CA ARG A 438 10.25 3.99 20.46
C ARG A 438 10.62 2.97 19.41
N LYS A 439 11.65 3.21 18.59
CA LYS A 439 12.20 2.20 17.65
C LYS A 439 13.73 2.19 17.65
N ASP A 440 14.29 1.00 17.49
CA ASP A 440 15.73 0.75 17.36
C ASP A 440 16.09 0.62 15.88
N LEU A 441 17.17 1.27 15.45
CA LEU A 441 17.65 1.23 14.07
C LEU A 441 19.18 1.35 14.02
N ILE A 442 19.81 0.71 13.04
CA ILE A 442 21.23 0.87 12.74
C ILE A 442 21.35 1.77 11.52
N LEU A 443 22.08 2.87 11.67
CA LEU A 443 22.44 3.75 10.55
C LEU A 443 23.82 3.38 10.02
N THR A 444 23.95 3.30 8.69
CA THR A 444 25.26 3.18 8.03
C THR A 444 25.42 4.13 6.85
N ASP A 445 26.67 4.42 6.50
CA ASP A 445 27.01 5.04 5.22
C ASP A 445 26.93 4.04 4.06
N ARG A 446 27.29 4.49 2.84
CA ARG A 446 27.31 3.65 1.62
C ARG A 446 28.34 2.52 1.68
N LEU A 447 29.36 2.62 2.53
CA LEU A 447 30.40 1.61 2.72
C LEU A 447 30.04 0.64 3.85
N GLY A 448 28.87 0.80 4.48
CA GLY A 448 28.43 -0.02 5.61
C GLY A 448 29.05 0.39 6.95
N SER A 449 29.75 1.52 7.01
CA SER A 449 30.29 2.05 8.26
C SER A 449 29.16 2.51 9.17
N ARG A 450 29.18 2.05 10.42
CA ARG A 450 28.27 2.49 11.50
C ARG A 450 28.75 3.76 12.20
N ASP A 451 29.93 4.25 11.82
CA ASP A 451 30.52 5.47 12.33
C ASP A 451 29.88 6.70 11.68
N VAL A 452 28.61 6.93 12.03
CA VAL A 452 27.78 7.97 11.43
C VAL A 452 27.09 8.79 12.51
N MET A 453 26.87 10.06 12.21
CA MET A 453 26.04 10.93 13.04
C MET A 453 24.57 10.56 12.88
N ILE A 454 23.86 10.41 14.00
CA ILE A 454 22.40 10.28 14.03
C ILE A 454 21.81 11.63 13.64
N PRO A 455 21.03 11.75 12.54
CA PRO A 455 20.34 12.98 12.20
C PRO A 455 19.24 13.28 13.23
N ASN A 456 19.06 14.55 13.58
CA ASN A 456 18.09 14.93 14.61
C ASN A 456 16.65 14.60 14.19
N PRO A 457 15.92 13.72 14.91
CA PRO A 457 14.65 13.16 14.45
C PRO A 457 13.47 14.12 14.58
N VAL A 458 13.61 15.17 15.38
CA VAL A 458 12.64 16.25 15.52
C VAL A 458 13.41 17.49 15.93
N ALA A 459 13.14 18.64 15.34
CA ALA A 459 13.81 19.84 15.81
C ALA A 459 13.46 20.07 17.31
N GLY A 460 14.29 20.78 18.07
CA GLY A 460 13.98 21.10 19.47
C GLY A 460 15.14 21.66 20.26
N TYR A 461 14.88 22.07 21.49
CA TYR A 461 15.92 22.47 22.43
C TYR A 461 16.53 21.21 23.07
N ALA A 462 17.83 21.00 22.85
CA ALA A 462 18.53 19.81 23.29
C ALA A 462 18.86 19.87 24.79
N GLN A 463 18.64 18.74 25.47
CA GLN A 463 19.09 18.49 26.83
C GLN A 463 19.84 17.16 26.89
N PHE A 464 21.11 17.23 27.21
CA PHE A 464 22.05 16.14 27.40
C PHE A 464 21.90 15.59 28.81
N ASN A 465 21.42 14.36 28.93
CA ASN A 465 21.06 13.78 30.22
C ASN A 465 22.25 13.14 30.95
N LYS A 466 23.38 12.94 30.26
CA LYS A 466 24.62 12.33 30.80
C LYS A 466 24.38 10.98 31.49
N ASP A 467 23.40 10.23 31.02
CA ASP A 467 23.12 8.86 31.49
C ASP A 467 24.04 7.84 30.80
N ALA A 468 23.91 6.57 31.16
CA ALA A 468 24.71 5.47 30.61
C ALA A 468 24.58 5.30 29.08
N THR A 469 23.55 5.88 28.46
CA THR A 469 23.32 5.84 27.01
C THR A 469 23.71 7.16 26.31
N ASN A 470 24.24 8.12 27.06
CA ASN A 470 24.47 9.50 26.64
C ASN A 470 23.25 10.11 25.94
N SER A 471 22.05 9.89 26.50
CA SER A 471 20.82 10.31 25.82
C SER A 471 20.69 11.82 25.70
N ILE A 472 20.04 12.25 24.61
CA ILE A 472 19.67 13.63 24.33
C ILE A 472 18.15 13.71 24.22
N SER A 473 17.54 14.49 25.10
CA SER A 473 16.12 14.85 25.06
C SER A 473 15.92 16.14 24.27
N LEU A 474 14.87 16.19 23.47
CA LEU A 474 14.51 17.33 22.63
C LEU A 474 13.20 17.91 23.14
N TYR A 475 13.20 19.21 23.45
CA TYR A 475 12.05 19.90 24.01
C TYR A 475 11.46 20.93 23.05
N SER A 476 10.15 21.14 23.13
CA SER A 476 9.43 22.15 22.33
C SER A 476 9.88 23.59 22.64
N HIS A 477 10.24 23.86 23.90
CA HIS A 477 10.61 25.18 24.41
C HIS A 477 11.88 25.11 25.28
N GLN A 478 12.47 26.27 25.54
CA GLN A 478 13.61 26.42 26.44
C GLN A 478 13.27 26.02 27.88
N VAL A 479 14.31 25.69 28.65
CA VAL A 479 14.19 25.42 30.08
C VAL A 479 13.55 26.63 30.77
N GLY A 480 12.49 26.38 31.55
CA GLY A 480 11.74 27.41 32.28
C GLY A 480 10.44 27.89 31.60
N ASP A 481 10.20 27.56 30.32
CA ASP A 481 8.90 27.84 29.68
C ASP A 481 7.82 26.86 30.21
N PRO A 482 6.67 27.34 30.69
CA PRO A 482 5.60 26.47 31.19
C PRO A 482 4.94 25.57 30.11
N ARG A 483 5.20 25.84 28.82
CA ARG A 483 4.75 25.02 27.66
C ARG A 483 5.82 24.03 27.20
N ARG A 484 6.90 23.88 27.96
CA ARG A 484 8.01 22.99 27.63
C ARG A 484 7.56 21.53 27.70
N GLU A 485 7.55 20.88 26.56
CA GLU A 485 7.15 19.47 26.40
C GLU A 485 8.31 18.68 25.78
N LEU A 486 8.47 17.42 26.19
CA LEU A 486 9.41 16.49 25.56
C LEU A 486 8.85 16.08 24.21
N VAL A 487 9.49 16.45 23.11
CA VAL A 487 9.03 16.15 21.73
C VAL A 487 9.79 15.01 21.06
N GLY A 488 10.95 14.65 21.60
CA GLY A 488 11.69 13.48 21.15
C GLY A 488 12.89 13.15 22.05
N GLN A 489 13.46 11.97 21.86
CA GLN A 489 14.68 11.55 22.54
C GLN A 489 15.53 10.64 21.63
N VAL A 490 16.86 10.78 21.73
CA VAL A 490 17.84 9.92 21.07
C VAL A 490 18.76 9.32 22.12
N LEU A 491 18.95 8.00 22.06
CA LEU A 491 19.78 7.21 22.97
C LEU A 491 20.92 6.51 22.21
N HIS A 492 21.90 6.00 22.97
CA HIS A 492 23.08 5.28 22.49
C HIS A 492 24.07 6.15 21.69
N GLY A 493 24.19 7.43 22.06
CA GLY A 493 25.17 8.34 21.45
C GLY A 493 26.57 8.21 22.05
N ALA A 494 27.61 8.54 21.27
CA ALA A 494 28.98 8.63 21.76
C ALA A 494 29.18 9.95 22.53
N ALA A 495 29.63 9.86 23.78
CA ALA A 495 29.87 11.04 24.62
C ALA A 495 30.84 12.03 23.95
N GLY A 496 30.52 13.33 23.99
CA GLY A 496 31.37 14.40 23.47
C GLY A 496 31.38 14.58 21.95
N THR A 497 30.60 13.82 21.19
CA THR A 497 30.56 13.89 19.72
C THR A 497 29.50 14.83 19.15
N SER A 498 28.54 15.24 19.98
CA SER A 498 27.53 16.23 19.60
C SER A 498 28.17 17.61 19.41
N PRO A 499 27.85 18.34 18.32
CA PRO A 499 28.29 19.72 18.13
C PRO A 499 27.50 20.73 18.99
N TYR A 500 26.44 20.29 19.67
CA TYR A 500 25.53 21.10 20.47
C TYR A 500 25.76 20.95 21.98
N LYS A 501 25.30 21.94 22.74
CA LYS A 501 25.30 22.01 24.21
C LYS A 501 23.88 22.05 24.78
N ASN A 502 23.75 21.89 26.10
CA ASN A 502 22.47 22.01 26.80
C ASN A 502 21.79 23.35 26.52
N GLY A 503 20.54 23.30 26.08
CA GLY A 503 19.72 24.46 25.76
C GLY A 503 19.85 24.95 24.32
N ASP A 504 20.78 24.40 23.54
CA ASP A 504 20.90 24.75 22.11
C ASP A 504 19.68 24.26 21.35
N PHE A 505 19.24 25.06 20.39
CA PHE A 505 18.21 24.66 19.46
C PHE A 505 18.83 23.85 18.33
N VAL A 506 18.32 22.66 18.09
CA VAL A 506 18.77 21.74 17.04
C VAL A 506 17.68 21.61 15.99
N GLU A 507 18.03 21.83 14.72
CA GLU A 507 17.12 21.72 13.58
C GLU A 507 16.80 20.26 13.23
N TYR A 508 15.81 20.00 12.39
CA TYR A 508 15.44 18.64 12.01
C TYR A 508 16.39 18.13 10.92
N GLY A 509 16.82 16.87 11.02
CA GLY A 509 17.69 16.24 10.03
C GLY A 509 19.17 16.64 10.10
N VAL A 510 19.56 17.61 10.93
CA VAL A 510 20.98 17.96 11.12
C VAL A 510 21.70 16.92 12.01
N PRO A 511 23.02 16.71 11.84
CA PRO A 511 23.79 15.79 12.67
C PRO A 511 23.70 16.11 14.18
N LEU A 512 23.11 15.21 14.98
CA LEU A 512 22.88 15.43 16.43
C LEU A 512 24.02 14.87 17.29
N ILE A 513 24.28 13.56 17.18
CA ILE A 513 25.29 12.85 17.98
C ILE A 513 25.75 11.62 17.21
N GLN A 514 27.01 11.21 17.39
CA GLN A 514 27.53 10.01 16.72
C GLN A 514 26.91 8.75 17.32
N GLN A 515 26.44 7.84 16.46
CA GLN A 515 25.89 6.55 16.86
C GLN A 515 26.95 5.71 17.58
N SER A 516 26.57 5.02 18.66
CA SER A 516 27.51 4.21 19.45
C SER A 516 26.85 2.98 20.07
N ASN A 517 27.60 2.22 20.86
CA ASN A 517 27.10 1.15 21.72
C ASN A 517 26.95 1.58 23.19
N ALA A 518 26.89 2.88 23.50
CA ALA A 518 26.78 3.37 24.88
C ALA A 518 25.54 2.80 25.59
N GLY A 519 25.72 2.02 26.65
CA GLY A 519 24.62 1.38 27.37
C GLY A 519 23.96 0.20 26.65
N SER A 520 24.59 -0.34 25.60
CA SER A 520 24.12 -1.52 24.86
C SER A 520 25.28 -2.40 24.36
N LYS A 521 24.98 -3.60 23.81
CA LYS A 521 26.00 -4.48 23.21
C LYS A 521 26.28 -4.12 21.74
N PRO A 522 25.29 -3.99 20.84
CA PRO A 522 25.52 -3.59 19.45
C PRO A 522 25.49 -2.07 19.26
N VAL A 523 26.28 -1.55 18.32
CA VAL A 523 26.17 -0.15 17.84
C VAL A 523 24.86 0.01 17.09
N HIS A 524 23.96 0.85 17.61
CA HIS A 524 22.66 1.21 17.03
C HIS A 524 22.18 2.55 17.60
N ALA A 525 21.18 3.14 16.94
CA ALA A 525 20.45 4.29 17.41
C ALA A 525 19.09 3.86 17.99
N HIS A 526 18.69 4.50 19.07
CA HIS A 526 17.38 4.34 19.67
C HIS A 526 16.67 5.68 19.67
N ILE A 527 15.52 5.73 19.00
CA ILE A 527 14.80 6.98 18.71
C ILE A 527 13.41 6.90 19.32
N GLU A 528 13.01 7.97 20.01
CA GLU A 528 11.67 8.17 20.56
C GLU A 528 11.08 9.46 19.97
N VAL A 529 10.04 9.37 19.13
CA VAL A 529 9.28 10.52 18.60
C VAL A 529 7.81 10.14 18.36
N GLU A 530 6.94 11.12 18.11
CA GLU A 530 5.54 10.85 17.75
C GLU A 530 5.45 10.02 16.45
N PRO A 531 4.43 9.15 16.28
CA PRO A 531 4.32 8.23 15.13
C PRO A 531 4.44 8.92 13.77
N ALA A 532 3.71 10.02 13.59
CA ALA A 532 3.70 10.78 12.36
C ALA A 532 5.07 11.44 12.06
N GLN A 533 5.78 11.86 13.10
CA GLN A 533 7.14 12.39 12.98
C GLN A 533 8.15 11.28 12.66
N PHE A 534 7.98 10.09 13.22
CA PHE A 534 8.82 8.93 12.94
C PHE A 534 8.73 8.51 11.46
N ARG A 535 7.51 8.47 10.91
CA ARG A 535 7.26 8.20 9.48
C ARG A 535 7.99 9.19 8.58
N ARG A 536 7.88 10.49 8.88
CA ARG A 536 8.60 11.54 8.15
C ARG A 536 10.11 11.33 8.24
N TYR A 537 10.63 11.06 9.43
CA TYR A 537 12.05 10.82 9.66
C TYR A 537 12.61 9.66 8.83
N LEU A 538 11.93 8.50 8.84
CA LEU A 538 12.33 7.34 8.03
C LEU A 538 12.22 7.63 6.53
N GLY A 539 11.09 8.22 6.11
CA GLY A 539 10.86 8.57 4.70
C GLY A 539 11.93 9.54 4.18
N ASP A 540 12.28 10.56 4.94
CA ASP A 540 13.27 11.56 4.52
C ASP A 540 14.70 10.97 4.44
N MET A 541 15.07 10.06 5.35
CA MET A 541 16.36 9.33 5.23
C MET A 541 16.37 8.39 4.01
N LEU A 542 15.30 7.63 3.79
CA LEU A 542 15.19 6.64 2.71
C LEU A 542 14.90 7.25 1.33
N ASN A 543 14.70 8.57 1.25
CA ASN A 543 14.50 9.30 0.00
C ASN A 543 15.54 10.42 -0.17
N ASP A 544 16.70 10.31 0.48
CA ASP A 544 17.85 11.22 0.37
C ASP A 544 17.55 12.70 0.71
N ARG A 545 16.47 12.97 1.47
CA ARG A 545 16.16 14.31 1.98
C ARG A 545 16.92 14.62 3.26
N ILE A 546 17.31 13.59 4.01
CA ILE A 546 18.30 13.64 5.09
C ILE A 546 19.52 12.83 4.66
N THR A 547 20.70 13.44 4.70
CA THR A 547 21.97 12.84 4.25
C THR A 547 23.08 13.01 5.29
N LEU A 548 24.10 12.15 5.22
CA LEU A 548 25.29 12.20 6.07
C LEU A 548 26.16 13.40 5.73
N GLY A 549 26.37 14.31 6.68
CA GLY A 549 27.31 15.42 6.55
C GLY A 549 26.74 16.72 5.98
N GLY A 550 25.42 16.85 5.84
CA GLY A 550 24.79 18.12 5.49
C GLY A 550 25.04 19.20 6.57
N LYS A 551 25.74 20.28 6.21
CA LYS A 551 25.62 21.56 6.91
C LYS A 551 24.34 22.22 6.41
N VAL A 552 23.28 22.20 7.21
CA VAL A 552 22.06 22.96 6.89
C VAL A 552 22.29 24.42 7.32
N HIS A 553 21.92 25.36 6.44
CA HIS A 553 21.94 26.79 6.76
C HIS A 553 21.06 27.02 7.99
N ALA A 554 21.67 27.44 9.11
CA ALA A 554 20.94 27.75 10.34
C ALA A 554 19.87 28.81 10.05
N GLN A 555 18.60 28.39 10.07
CA GLN A 555 17.46 29.32 9.94
C GLN A 555 16.98 29.78 11.31
N GLY A 556 17.50 29.18 12.40
CA GLY A 556 17.23 29.60 13.77
C GLY A 556 15.91 29.04 14.33
N PRO A 557 15.68 29.16 15.66
CA PRO A 557 14.53 28.57 16.33
C PRO A 557 13.18 29.04 15.79
N GLU A 558 13.09 30.28 15.30
CA GLU A 558 11.87 30.84 14.71
C GLU A 558 11.56 30.24 13.35
N ALA A 559 12.54 30.07 12.47
CA ALA A 559 12.31 29.46 11.16
C ALA A 559 12.15 27.95 11.24
N ALA A 560 12.70 27.29 12.26
CA ALA A 560 12.47 25.87 12.51
C ALA A 560 11.19 25.60 13.33
N GLN A 561 10.74 26.53 14.19
CA GLN A 561 9.37 26.54 14.70
C GLN A 561 8.38 26.84 13.57
N ALA A 562 8.71 27.76 12.65
CA ALA A 562 7.94 28.03 11.45
C ALA A 562 7.93 26.79 10.55
N ALA A 563 9.08 26.15 10.25
CA ALA A 563 9.19 24.94 9.43
C ALA A 563 8.55 23.71 10.08
N ARG A 564 8.60 23.57 11.41
CA ARG A 564 7.76 22.59 12.15
C ARG A 564 6.28 22.92 12.06
N ALA A 565 5.94 24.21 12.03
CA ALA A 565 4.59 24.69 11.84
C ALA A 565 4.17 24.73 10.35
N THR A 566 5.09 24.49 9.39
CA THR A 566 4.84 24.36 7.94
C THR A 566 5.06 22.92 7.41
N GLN A 567 5.54 21.98 8.21
CA GLN A 567 5.82 20.59 7.80
C GLN A 567 5.47 19.62 8.95
N GLN A 568 4.46 18.76 8.89
CA GLN A 568 3.50 18.38 7.85
C GLN A 568 2.63 19.56 7.45
N ALA A 569 2.24 19.72 6.19
CA ALA A 569 1.21 20.72 5.87
C ALA A 569 -0.08 20.29 6.59
N PRO A 570 -0.53 20.97 7.66
CA PRO A 570 -1.89 20.81 8.12
C PRO A 570 -2.74 21.33 6.96
N MET A 571 -3.70 20.53 6.47
CA MET A 571 -4.32 20.68 5.15
C MET A 571 -3.52 20.22 3.92
N ALA A 572 -2.53 19.33 4.01
CA ALA A 572 -1.96 18.67 2.82
C ALA A 572 -3.05 18.00 1.95
N ASP A 573 -4.12 17.55 2.59
CA ASP A 573 -5.35 16.99 2.04
C ASP A 573 -6.55 17.98 2.07
N GLY A 574 -6.32 19.24 2.47
CA GLY A 574 -7.38 20.26 2.61
C GLY A 574 -8.17 20.20 3.92
N MET A 575 -7.68 19.49 4.93
CA MET A 575 -8.38 19.22 6.19
C MET A 575 -7.50 19.54 7.41
N LEU A 576 -8.10 20.17 8.43
CA LEU A 576 -7.51 20.27 9.77
C LEU A 576 -8.23 19.33 10.76
N VAL A 577 -7.46 18.47 11.45
CA VAL A 577 -7.99 17.46 12.40
C VAL A 577 -7.23 17.40 13.74
N LYS A 578 -7.85 16.76 14.74
CA LYS A 578 -7.25 16.54 16.07
C LYS A 578 -5.92 15.79 15.95
N GLY A 579 -4.89 16.31 16.61
CA GLY A 579 -3.52 15.78 16.58
C GLY A 579 -2.55 16.58 15.71
N GLU A 580 -3.07 17.43 14.82
CA GLU A 580 -2.26 18.32 13.99
C GLU A 580 -1.80 19.56 14.75
N ARG A 581 -0.68 20.16 14.30
CA ARG A 581 -0.09 21.37 14.87
C ARG A 581 0.44 22.25 13.74
N GLY A 582 0.35 23.57 13.86
CA GLY A 582 0.91 24.47 12.86
C GLY A 582 0.28 25.86 12.82
N VAL A 583 0.73 26.68 11.88
CA VAL A 583 0.24 28.06 11.71
C VAL A 583 -1.21 28.08 11.23
N GLU A 584 -1.63 27.06 10.48
CA GLU A 584 -2.99 26.86 9.96
C GLU A 584 -3.95 26.52 11.11
N VAL A 585 -3.54 25.68 12.05
CA VAL A 585 -4.29 25.39 13.28
C VAL A 585 -4.37 26.64 14.16
N LYS A 586 -3.27 27.40 14.27
CA LYS A 586 -3.25 28.66 15.02
C LYS A 586 -4.18 29.71 14.39
N ALA A 587 -4.22 29.78 13.06
CA ALA A 587 -5.12 30.65 12.31
C ALA A 587 -6.59 30.24 12.50
N LEU A 588 -6.89 28.93 12.45
CA LEU A 588 -8.21 28.38 12.78
C LEU A 588 -8.64 28.78 14.19
N GLN A 589 -7.80 28.51 15.20
CA GLN A 589 -8.07 28.89 16.59
C GLN A 589 -8.28 30.41 16.74
N GLY A 590 -7.48 31.22 16.05
CA GLY A 590 -7.59 32.69 16.09
C GLY A 590 -8.94 33.18 15.55
N LYS A 591 -9.40 32.63 14.42
CA LYS A 591 -10.70 32.98 13.84
C LYS A 591 -11.85 32.50 14.73
N LEU A 592 -11.77 31.28 15.28
CA LEU A 592 -12.76 30.76 16.23
C LEU A 592 -12.85 31.61 17.51
N ALA A 593 -11.71 31.97 18.08
CA ALA A 593 -11.64 32.84 19.26
C ALA A 593 -12.19 34.25 18.97
N ALA A 594 -11.90 34.82 17.80
CA ALA A 594 -12.43 36.11 17.37
C ALA A 594 -13.96 36.10 17.17
N LEU A 595 -14.52 34.96 16.80
CA LEU A 595 -15.96 34.73 16.72
C LEU A 595 -16.56 34.35 18.09
N GLY A 596 -15.77 34.28 19.16
CA GLY A 596 -16.21 34.08 20.54
C GLY A 596 -16.35 32.62 20.99
N TYR A 597 -15.91 31.65 20.18
CA TYR A 597 -16.01 30.23 20.52
C TYR A 597 -15.00 29.83 21.59
N THR A 598 -15.43 28.98 22.52
CA THR A 598 -14.70 28.66 23.75
C THR A 598 -14.07 27.27 23.72
N ALA A 599 -13.03 27.09 24.53
CA ALA A 599 -12.42 25.80 24.83
C ALA A 599 -13.41 24.83 25.49
N ALA A 600 -13.00 23.56 25.66
CA ALA A 600 -13.87 22.52 26.21
C ALA A 600 -14.32 22.79 27.65
N ASP A 601 -13.56 23.58 28.41
CA ASP A 601 -13.89 24.01 29.78
C ASP A 601 -14.75 25.29 29.83
N GLY A 602 -15.20 25.80 28.69
CA GLY A 602 -16.02 27.01 28.58
C GLY A 602 -15.24 28.33 28.68
N LYS A 603 -13.90 28.29 28.79
CA LYS A 603 -13.06 29.51 28.80
C LYS A 603 -12.66 29.92 27.39
N ALA A 604 -12.09 31.12 27.27
CA ALA A 604 -11.60 31.63 25.99
C ALA A 604 -10.63 30.64 25.33
N LEU A 605 -10.82 30.37 24.04
CA LEU A 605 -9.99 29.44 23.28
C LEU A 605 -8.56 30.01 23.12
N GLY A 606 -7.57 29.24 23.56
CA GLY A 606 -6.15 29.57 23.34
C GLY A 606 -5.72 29.35 21.89
N THR A 607 -4.83 30.21 21.38
CA THR A 607 -4.25 30.14 20.02
C THR A 607 -2.83 29.60 20.05
N ASP A 608 -2.65 28.41 20.61
CA ASP A 608 -1.35 27.78 20.79
C ASP A 608 -0.82 27.05 19.52
N GLY A 609 -1.64 26.96 18.48
CA GLY A 609 -1.33 26.28 17.23
C GLY A 609 -1.46 24.76 17.30
N ILE A 610 -2.16 24.22 18.29
CA ILE A 610 -2.31 22.78 18.53
C ILE A 610 -3.77 22.37 18.39
N PHE A 611 -4.07 21.38 17.54
CA PHE A 611 -5.42 20.87 17.36
C PHE A 611 -5.69 19.79 18.43
N GLY A 612 -5.76 20.25 19.69
CA GLY A 612 -6.07 19.42 20.84
C GLY A 612 -7.58 19.32 21.12
N LYS A 613 -7.91 18.86 22.33
CA LYS A 613 -9.31 18.70 22.79
C LYS A 613 -10.09 20.03 22.79
N ASP A 614 -9.42 21.14 23.09
CA ASP A 614 -10.06 22.45 23.20
C ASP A 614 -10.42 23.03 21.82
N THR A 615 -9.51 22.90 20.85
CA THR A 615 -9.74 23.26 19.45
C THR A 615 -10.85 22.41 18.85
N LEU A 616 -10.88 21.11 19.14
CA LEU A 616 -11.97 20.22 18.71
C LEU A 616 -13.34 20.67 19.23
N ALA A 617 -13.42 21.05 20.52
CA ALA A 617 -14.66 21.53 21.11
C ALA A 617 -15.14 22.84 20.44
N ALA A 618 -14.22 23.78 20.19
CA ALA A 618 -14.55 25.05 19.55
C ALA A 618 -14.99 24.89 18.08
N VAL A 619 -14.35 24.00 17.31
CA VAL A 619 -14.76 23.70 15.93
C VAL A 619 -16.18 23.15 15.88
N LYS A 620 -16.52 22.20 16.78
CA LYS A 620 -17.88 21.64 16.84
C LYS A 620 -18.93 22.67 17.21
N GLN A 621 -18.63 23.58 18.14
CA GLN A 621 -19.54 24.68 18.48
C GLN A 621 -19.76 25.63 17.29
N PHE A 622 -18.69 25.99 16.58
CA PHE A 622 -18.78 26.83 15.39
C PHE A 622 -19.60 26.19 14.28
N GLN A 623 -19.36 24.90 14.04
CA GLN A 623 -20.13 24.11 13.08
C GLN A 623 -21.61 24.09 13.45
N ALA A 624 -21.94 23.82 14.71
CA ALA A 624 -23.32 23.83 15.20
C ALA A 624 -24.03 25.17 14.95
N ASN A 625 -23.39 26.29 15.30
CA ASN A 625 -23.99 27.62 15.21
C ASN A 625 -24.09 28.16 13.79
N ASN A 626 -23.30 27.62 12.86
CA ASN A 626 -23.30 28.02 11.45
C ASN A 626 -24.03 27.02 10.54
N GLY A 627 -24.77 26.06 11.11
CA GLY A 627 -25.54 25.08 10.35
C GLY A 627 -24.67 24.11 9.54
N LEU A 628 -23.44 23.84 10.01
CA LEU A 628 -22.51 22.88 9.43
C LEU A 628 -22.53 21.56 10.21
N GLU A 629 -22.05 20.48 9.59
CA GLU A 629 -21.90 19.18 10.22
C GLU A 629 -20.90 19.25 11.40
N GLN A 630 -21.26 18.74 12.58
CA GLN A 630 -20.47 18.84 13.82
C GLN A 630 -19.42 17.72 13.97
N ASP A 631 -18.72 17.41 12.88
CA ASP A 631 -17.72 16.34 12.84
C ASP A 631 -16.41 16.69 13.57
N GLY A 632 -16.24 17.97 13.94
CA GLY A 632 -15.07 18.48 14.65
C GLY A 632 -13.83 18.63 13.77
N LYS A 633 -14.00 18.61 12.44
CA LYS A 633 -12.93 18.78 11.46
C LYS A 633 -13.07 20.11 10.74
N ALA A 634 -11.96 20.81 10.52
CA ALA A 634 -11.97 22.10 9.85
C ALA A 634 -11.52 21.97 8.40
N GLY A 635 -12.50 21.74 7.51
CA GLY A 635 -12.29 21.54 6.08
C GLY A 635 -12.82 22.68 5.24
N ARG A 636 -12.84 22.54 3.91
CA ARG A 636 -13.23 23.63 3.00
C ARG A 636 -14.53 24.34 3.38
N GLN A 637 -15.56 23.62 3.82
CA GLN A 637 -16.83 24.23 4.26
C GLN A 637 -16.70 24.95 5.60
N THR A 638 -16.11 24.31 6.61
CA THR A 638 -15.86 24.91 7.93
C THR A 638 -14.96 26.14 7.82
N LEU A 639 -13.85 26.04 7.09
CA LEU A 639 -12.89 27.12 6.89
C LEU A 639 -13.45 28.25 6.03
N GLY A 640 -14.15 27.91 4.93
CA GLY A 640 -14.82 28.92 4.08
C GLY A 640 -15.88 29.69 4.85
N ARG A 641 -16.65 29.02 5.71
CA ARG A 641 -17.64 29.69 6.58
C ARG A 641 -16.99 30.52 7.68
N LEU A 642 -15.80 30.12 8.17
CA LEU A 642 -15.00 30.88 9.14
C LEU A 642 -14.45 32.19 8.56
N ASP A 643 -14.24 32.23 7.23
CA ASP A 643 -13.76 33.40 6.50
C ASP A 643 -14.87 34.33 5.99
N ASP A 644 -16.12 33.90 6.12
CA ASP A 644 -17.30 34.67 5.75
C ASP A 644 -17.60 35.76 6.80
N PRO A 645 -17.71 37.06 6.44
CA PRO A 645 -18.12 38.11 7.36
C PRO A 645 -19.48 37.87 8.03
N ALA A 646 -20.34 37.05 7.43
CA ALA A 646 -21.63 36.63 7.97
C ALA A 646 -21.54 35.42 8.92
N ALA A 647 -20.34 34.96 9.29
CA ALA A 647 -20.14 33.88 10.25
C ALA A 647 -20.81 34.20 11.59
N VAL A 648 -21.64 33.26 12.08
CA VAL A 648 -22.38 33.42 13.33
C VAL A 648 -21.39 33.38 14.49
N LYS A 649 -21.42 34.40 15.34
CA LYS A 649 -20.62 34.50 16.56
C LYS A 649 -21.21 33.63 17.67
N ALA A 650 -20.36 33.13 18.55
CA ALA A 650 -20.77 32.36 19.71
C ALA A 650 -21.75 33.17 20.59
N GLY A 651 -22.83 32.51 21.02
CA GLY A 651 -23.86 33.11 21.87
C GLY A 651 -25.01 33.80 21.13
N VAL A 652 -24.97 33.91 19.80
CA VAL A 652 -26.10 34.37 18.99
C VAL A 652 -26.86 33.14 18.46
N GLN A 653 -28.02 32.84 19.04
CA GLN A 653 -28.86 31.72 18.59
C GLN A 653 -29.42 32.00 17.18
N ALA A 654 -29.19 31.09 16.24
CA ALA A 654 -29.98 31.00 15.03
C ALA A 654 -31.34 30.38 15.36
N ALA A 655 -32.42 31.16 15.18
CA ALA A 655 -33.80 30.74 15.42
C ALA A 655 -34.23 29.63 14.45
N ALA A 656 -35.05 28.70 14.94
CA ALA A 656 -35.53 27.53 14.22
C ALA A 656 -36.61 27.85 13.15
N ALA A 657 -36.41 27.25 11.95
CA ALA A 657 -37.32 26.82 10.84
C ALA A 657 -38.59 27.64 10.48
N PRO A 658 -38.92 27.86 9.17
CA PRO A 658 -39.71 26.88 8.39
C PRO A 658 -39.48 26.86 6.84
N ALA A 659 -40.27 26.03 6.15
CA ALA A 659 -40.17 25.67 4.73
C ALA A 659 -40.65 26.72 3.70
N ARG A 660 -39.92 26.78 2.57
CA ARG A 660 -40.18 27.29 1.19
C ARG A 660 -40.79 28.69 1.00
N THR A 661 -40.03 29.62 0.39
CA THR A 661 -39.94 29.94 -1.07
C THR A 661 -39.22 31.28 -1.24
N GLU A 662 -38.19 31.38 -2.08
CA GLU A 662 -37.69 32.69 -2.54
C GLU A 662 -37.37 32.71 -4.05
N PRO A 663 -37.49 33.88 -4.70
CA PRO A 663 -37.46 34.05 -6.16
C PRO A 663 -36.05 34.24 -6.74
N THR A 664 -35.95 33.84 -8.01
CA THR A 664 -34.81 33.80 -8.94
C THR A 664 -34.07 35.11 -9.22
N ALA A 665 -32.75 35.06 -9.13
CA ALA A 665 -31.84 35.44 -10.23
C ALA A 665 -31.26 34.13 -10.80
N PRO A 666 -31.14 33.94 -12.13
CA PRO A 666 -30.97 32.61 -12.70
C PRO A 666 -29.58 32.06 -12.38
N ALA A 667 -29.54 31.12 -11.44
CA ALA A 667 -28.44 30.17 -11.36
C ALA A 667 -28.31 29.50 -12.73
N ALA A 668 -27.08 29.36 -13.23
CA ALA A 668 -26.84 28.55 -14.41
C ALA A 668 -27.53 27.19 -14.23
N PRO A 669 -28.20 26.65 -15.27
CA PRO A 669 -28.97 25.43 -15.15
C PRO A 669 -28.08 24.31 -14.60
N SER A 670 -28.48 23.75 -13.47
CA SER A 670 -27.82 22.65 -12.78
C SER A 670 -28.35 21.33 -13.33
N MET A 671 -27.63 20.22 -13.15
CA MET A 671 -28.18 18.89 -13.48
C MET A 671 -29.46 18.54 -12.69
N ARG A 672 -29.83 19.35 -11.69
CA ARG A 672 -31.14 19.31 -10.99
C ARG A 672 -32.30 19.81 -11.85
N ASP A 673 -32.02 20.68 -12.81
CA ASP A 673 -33.05 21.33 -13.61
C ASP A 673 -33.56 20.39 -14.71
N PRO A 674 -34.88 20.20 -14.87
CA PRO A 674 -35.44 19.29 -15.87
C PRO A 674 -35.00 19.55 -17.32
N SER A 675 -34.59 20.78 -17.63
CA SER A 675 -34.10 21.18 -18.95
C SER A 675 -32.62 20.88 -19.18
N HIS A 676 -31.87 20.45 -18.15
CA HIS A 676 -30.44 20.17 -18.26
C HIS A 676 -30.19 18.79 -18.87
N ALA A 677 -29.22 18.66 -19.78
CA ALA A 677 -28.95 17.43 -20.52
C ALA A 677 -28.65 16.22 -19.61
N GLU A 678 -28.03 16.47 -18.45
CA GLU A 678 -27.66 15.44 -17.46
C GLU A 678 -28.77 15.11 -16.45
N ASN A 679 -29.89 15.83 -16.48
CA ASN A 679 -30.98 15.64 -15.53
C ASN A 679 -31.54 14.21 -15.48
N PRO A 680 -31.70 13.49 -16.61
CA PRO A 680 -32.15 12.10 -16.59
C PRO A 680 -31.22 11.18 -15.78
N ARG A 681 -29.89 11.32 -15.98
CA ARG A 681 -28.89 10.50 -15.29
C ARG A 681 -28.78 10.87 -13.80
N PHE A 682 -28.90 12.16 -13.48
CA PHE A 682 -28.98 12.65 -12.10
C PHE A 682 -30.20 12.07 -11.35
N ASN A 683 -31.38 12.13 -11.96
CA ASN A 683 -32.60 11.60 -11.36
C ASN A 683 -32.55 10.08 -11.20
N GLN A 684 -31.98 9.34 -12.16
CA GLN A 684 -31.73 7.91 -12.03
C GLN A 684 -30.83 7.60 -10.82
N ALA A 685 -29.71 8.30 -10.66
CA ALA A 685 -28.84 8.12 -9.50
C ALA A 685 -29.57 8.42 -8.18
N LEU A 686 -30.31 9.54 -8.13
CA LEU A 686 -31.02 9.99 -6.94
C LEU A 686 -32.10 8.99 -6.50
N GLU A 687 -32.93 8.54 -7.43
CA GLU A 687 -33.99 7.56 -7.15
C GLU A 687 -33.41 6.25 -6.60
N LYS A 688 -32.35 5.72 -7.23
CA LYS A 688 -31.74 4.46 -6.79
C LYS A 688 -31.04 4.60 -5.44
N LEU A 689 -30.42 5.75 -5.15
CA LEU A 689 -29.85 6.02 -3.83
C LEU A 689 -30.91 6.12 -2.74
N GLN A 690 -32.05 6.75 -3.02
CA GLN A 690 -33.16 6.84 -2.07
C GLN A 690 -33.75 5.47 -1.77
N VAL A 691 -33.98 4.64 -2.79
CA VAL A 691 -34.44 3.25 -2.63
C VAL A 691 -33.42 2.43 -1.83
N LEU A 692 -32.12 2.55 -2.15
CA LEU A 692 -31.06 1.85 -1.44
C LEU A 692 -30.97 2.27 0.04
N GLN A 693 -31.14 3.56 0.33
CA GLN A 693 -31.14 4.07 1.70
C GLN A 693 -32.35 3.55 2.49
N GLN A 694 -33.54 3.53 1.88
CA GLN A 694 -34.75 2.99 2.49
C GLN A 694 -34.61 1.48 2.78
N GLN A 695 -34.05 0.71 1.85
CA GLN A 695 -33.77 -0.72 2.02
C GLN A 695 -32.80 -0.98 3.17
N ARG A 696 -31.76 -0.14 3.33
CA ARG A 696 -30.81 -0.26 4.45
C ARG A 696 -31.46 0.01 5.79
N VAL A 697 -32.29 1.05 5.89
CA VAL A 697 -33.03 1.36 7.12
C VAL A 697 -33.99 0.23 7.48
N GLN A 698 -34.71 -0.33 6.50
CA GLN A 698 -35.58 -1.49 6.71
C GLN A 698 -34.80 -2.75 7.13
N ALA A 699 -33.54 -2.87 6.71
CA ALA A 699 -32.63 -3.93 7.12
C ALA A 699 -31.89 -3.65 8.45
N GLY A 700 -32.24 -2.57 9.18
CA GLY A 700 -31.60 -2.20 10.45
C GLY A 700 -30.16 -1.68 10.32
N LEU A 701 -29.74 -1.32 9.11
CA LEU A 701 -28.43 -0.72 8.85
C LEU A 701 -28.51 0.81 8.92
N CYS A 702 -27.39 1.44 9.29
CA CYS A 702 -27.29 2.89 9.25
C CYS A 702 -27.53 3.43 7.82
N PRO A 703 -28.26 4.55 7.68
CA PRO A 703 -28.40 5.26 6.41
C PRO A 703 -27.03 5.55 5.80
N LEU A 704 -26.93 5.51 4.46
CA LEU A 704 -25.68 5.82 3.75
C LEU A 704 -25.26 7.28 3.91
N PHE A 705 -26.24 8.16 4.06
CA PHE A 705 -26.05 9.59 4.16
C PHE A 705 -26.88 10.13 5.30
N ALA A 706 -26.39 11.18 5.95
CA ALA A 706 -27.05 11.75 7.11
C ALA A 706 -28.35 12.49 6.74
N ASN A 707 -28.48 12.95 5.50
CA ASN A 707 -29.64 13.73 5.05
C ASN A 707 -29.88 13.64 3.52
N ALA A 708 -31.02 14.19 3.08
CA ALA A 708 -31.41 14.23 1.67
C ALA A 708 -30.43 15.06 0.82
N GLN A 709 -29.81 16.10 1.38
CA GLN A 709 -28.86 16.95 0.66
C GLN A 709 -27.56 16.20 0.31
N GLU A 710 -27.04 15.38 1.22
CA GLU A 710 -25.91 14.48 0.94
C GLU A 710 -26.28 13.41 -0.08
N THR A 711 -27.52 12.91 -0.05
CA THR A 711 -28.03 11.96 -1.04
C THR A 711 -28.06 12.59 -2.44
N GLU A 712 -28.48 13.85 -2.56
CA GLU A 712 -28.43 14.60 -3.81
C GLU A 712 -27.00 14.89 -4.30
N ARG A 713 -26.08 15.24 -3.39
CA ARG A 713 -24.66 15.44 -3.73
C ARG A 713 -24.04 14.15 -4.27
N ALA A 714 -24.31 13.03 -3.60
CA ALA A 714 -23.87 11.72 -4.05
C ALA A 714 -24.49 11.33 -5.40
N ALA A 715 -25.75 11.69 -5.65
CA ALA A 715 -26.40 11.49 -6.95
C ALA A 715 -25.73 12.33 -8.06
N GLY A 716 -25.37 13.58 -7.76
CA GLY A 716 -24.65 14.46 -8.68
C GLY A 716 -23.29 13.91 -9.07
N GLN A 717 -22.52 13.42 -8.08
CA GLN A 717 -21.22 12.80 -8.35
C GLN A 717 -21.38 11.49 -9.13
N LEU A 718 -22.34 10.62 -8.76
CA LEU A 718 -22.57 9.37 -9.49
C LEU A 718 -23.01 9.62 -10.94
N ALA A 719 -23.79 10.67 -11.21
CA ALA A 719 -24.18 11.03 -12.57
C ALA A 719 -22.96 11.46 -13.40
N TYR A 720 -22.08 12.30 -12.84
CA TYR A 720 -20.83 12.70 -13.49
C TYR A 720 -19.89 11.50 -13.73
N GLU A 721 -19.62 10.69 -12.70
CA GLU A 721 -18.70 9.54 -12.81
C GLU A 721 -19.22 8.45 -13.76
N SER A 722 -20.54 8.31 -13.86
CA SER A 722 -21.15 7.39 -14.83
C SER A 722 -20.97 7.91 -16.26
N LYS A 723 -21.02 9.23 -16.48
CA LYS A 723 -20.72 9.84 -17.78
C LYS A 723 -19.26 9.65 -18.17
N VAL A 724 -18.33 9.85 -17.24
CA VAL A 724 -16.89 9.59 -17.44
C VAL A 724 -16.64 8.14 -17.82
N ALA A 725 -17.35 7.20 -17.20
CA ALA A 725 -17.29 5.78 -17.52
C ALA A 725 -17.99 5.40 -18.85
N GLY A 726 -18.53 6.37 -19.59
CA GLY A 726 -19.21 6.14 -20.87
C GLY A 726 -20.61 5.52 -20.74
N MET A 727 -21.19 5.52 -19.54
CA MET A 727 -22.51 4.97 -19.28
C MET A 727 -23.59 5.92 -19.81
N ARG A 728 -24.57 5.37 -20.51
CA ARG A 728 -25.73 6.10 -21.06
C ARG A 728 -26.82 6.31 -20.01
N GLN A 729 -26.92 5.44 -19.00
CA GLN A 729 -27.92 5.49 -17.94
C GLN A 729 -27.44 4.75 -16.67
N ILE A 730 -28.16 4.90 -15.57
CA ILE A 730 -27.90 4.18 -14.30
C ILE A 730 -29.12 3.30 -14.00
N ASP A 731 -28.95 1.98 -14.13
CA ASP A 731 -30.02 1.00 -13.90
C ASP A 731 -30.08 0.60 -12.41
N HIS A 732 -28.92 0.53 -11.74
CA HIS A 732 -28.83 0.27 -10.30
C HIS A 732 -27.75 1.10 -9.62
N VAL A 733 -27.96 1.39 -8.33
CA VAL A 733 -26.91 1.86 -7.43
C VAL A 733 -26.78 0.87 -6.28
N VAL A 734 -25.56 0.44 -6.01
CA VAL A 734 -25.24 -0.46 -4.89
C VAL A 734 -24.17 0.17 -4.02
N ALA A 735 -24.32 0.06 -2.70
CA ALA A 735 -23.31 0.53 -1.76
C ALA A 735 -22.46 -0.62 -1.26
N ARG A 736 -21.21 -0.31 -0.91
CA ARG A 736 -20.40 -1.20 -0.09
C ARG A 736 -21.11 -1.45 1.25
N PRO A 737 -20.94 -2.63 1.86
CA PRO A 737 -21.63 -2.97 3.11
C PRO A 737 -21.37 -1.96 4.23
N ASP A 738 -20.12 -1.51 4.36
CA ASP A 738 -19.63 -0.49 5.30
C ASP A 738 -20.08 0.95 4.97
N GLY A 739 -20.78 1.15 3.85
CA GLY A 739 -21.22 2.46 3.39
C GLY A 739 -20.09 3.37 2.90
N SER A 740 -18.86 2.84 2.72
CA SER A 740 -17.69 3.65 2.33
C SER A 740 -17.66 4.00 0.85
N GLY A 741 -18.46 3.33 0.02
CA GLY A 741 -18.49 3.62 -1.42
C GLY A 741 -19.76 3.15 -2.12
N LEU A 742 -20.01 3.73 -3.29
CA LEU A 742 -21.16 3.52 -4.14
C LEU A 742 -20.69 3.01 -5.50
N PHE A 743 -21.49 2.15 -6.13
CA PHE A 743 -21.32 1.79 -7.52
C PHE A 743 -22.58 2.14 -8.30
N ALA A 744 -22.42 2.90 -9.38
CA ALA A 744 -23.46 2.97 -10.40
C ALA A 744 -23.26 1.82 -11.38
N VAL A 745 -24.36 1.18 -11.78
CA VAL A 745 -24.36 0.01 -12.66
C VAL A 745 -25.35 0.22 -13.79
N GLN A 746 -24.92 -0.05 -15.03
CA GLN A 746 -25.76 -0.11 -16.22
C GLN A 746 -25.80 -1.57 -16.70
N GLY A 747 -27.01 -2.13 -16.80
CA GLY A 747 -27.27 -3.56 -16.93
C GLY A 747 -27.54 -4.23 -15.57
N ASN A 748 -27.80 -5.54 -15.58
CA ASN A 748 -28.15 -6.28 -14.36
C ASN A 748 -26.96 -6.41 -13.39
N VAL A 749 -27.19 -6.26 -12.07
CA VAL A 749 -26.14 -6.27 -11.02
C VAL A 749 -25.32 -7.58 -10.97
N GLY A 750 -25.85 -8.68 -11.53
CA GLY A 750 -25.17 -9.98 -11.64
C GLY A 750 -24.56 -10.28 -13.02
N ASP A 751 -24.74 -9.40 -14.00
CA ASP A 751 -24.24 -9.61 -15.36
C ASP A 751 -22.77 -9.14 -15.47
N PRO A 752 -21.83 -9.98 -15.95
CA PRO A 752 -20.45 -9.59 -16.18
C PRO A 752 -20.28 -8.58 -17.32
N ALA A 753 -21.26 -8.43 -18.23
CA ALA A 753 -21.25 -7.41 -19.27
C ALA A 753 -21.77 -6.04 -18.77
N ALA A 754 -22.25 -5.95 -17.53
CA ALA A 754 -22.73 -4.70 -16.95
C ALA A 754 -21.59 -3.70 -16.75
N GLN A 755 -21.79 -2.46 -17.19
CA GLN A 755 -20.84 -1.37 -16.95
C GLN A 755 -20.98 -0.88 -15.50
N ARG A 756 -19.85 -0.61 -14.84
CA ARG A 756 -19.81 -0.18 -13.44
C ARG A 756 -18.80 0.94 -13.25
N THR A 757 -19.17 1.93 -12.46
CA THR A 757 -18.23 2.93 -11.95
C THR A 757 -18.32 3.01 -10.43
N PHE A 758 -17.20 3.28 -9.77
CA PHE A 758 -17.09 3.33 -8.31
C PHE A 758 -16.86 4.77 -7.86
N VAL A 759 -17.56 5.17 -6.81
CA VAL A 759 -17.39 6.47 -6.16
C VAL A 759 -17.28 6.25 -4.65
N ASP A 760 -16.23 6.77 -4.02
CA ASP A 760 -16.15 6.77 -2.55
C ASP A 760 -17.28 7.62 -1.96
N SER A 761 -17.97 7.13 -0.92
CA SER A 761 -19.16 7.79 -0.38
C SER A 761 -18.83 9.10 0.33
N ARG A 762 -17.63 9.23 0.92
CA ARG A 762 -17.16 10.49 1.51
C ARG A 762 -16.76 11.48 0.42
N GLN A 763 -16.16 11.01 -0.67
CA GLN A 763 -15.91 11.83 -1.86
C GLN A 763 -17.23 12.30 -2.51
N ALA A 764 -18.22 11.41 -2.63
CA ALA A 764 -19.51 11.65 -3.27
C ALA A 764 -20.32 12.76 -2.59
N VAL A 765 -20.26 12.86 -1.25
CA VAL A 765 -20.97 13.91 -0.50
C VAL A 765 -20.16 15.22 -0.35
N SER A 766 -18.85 15.17 -0.63
CA SER A 766 -17.95 16.33 -0.53
C SER A 766 -18.11 17.34 -1.68
N GLN A 767 -18.69 16.93 -2.81
CA GLN A 767 -18.91 17.77 -3.99
C GLN A 767 -20.35 18.27 -4.05
N SER A 768 -20.57 19.52 -4.45
CA SER A 768 -21.94 20.03 -4.68
C SER A 768 -22.47 19.58 -6.04
N VAL A 769 -23.78 19.51 -6.19
CA VAL A 769 -24.40 19.14 -7.48
C VAL A 769 -24.04 20.13 -8.59
N GLU A 770 -23.87 21.41 -8.25
CA GLU A 770 -23.40 22.46 -9.16
C GLU A 770 -21.94 22.26 -9.57
N ALA A 771 -21.10 21.70 -8.68
CA ALA A 771 -19.71 21.37 -9.01
C ALA A 771 -19.64 20.18 -9.96
N SER A 772 -20.41 19.12 -9.69
CA SER A 772 -20.55 17.98 -10.61
C SER A 772 -21.18 18.40 -11.94
N THR A 773 -22.04 19.44 -11.95
CA THR A 773 -22.64 19.99 -13.19
C THR A 773 -21.56 20.60 -14.07
N ARG A 774 -20.76 21.51 -13.52
CA ARG A 774 -19.65 22.13 -14.26
C ARG A 774 -18.65 21.10 -14.78
N GLN A 775 -18.31 20.09 -13.99
CA GLN A 775 -17.42 19.02 -14.42
C GLN A 775 -18.00 18.22 -15.60
N SER A 776 -19.32 17.97 -15.59
CA SER A 776 -20.01 17.26 -16.66
C SER A 776 -20.07 18.09 -17.96
N GLU A 777 -20.22 19.41 -17.85
CA GLU A 777 -20.20 20.34 -18.99
C GLU A 777 -18.80 20.50 -19.59
N GLU A 778 -17.76 20.61 -18.76
CA GLU A 778 -16.36 20.66 -19.20
C GLU A 778 -15.98 19.40 -19.99
N LEU A 779 -16.47 18.23 -19.57
CA LEU A 779 -16.26 16.98 -20.28
C LEU A 779 -16.90 16.98 -21.68
N ASP A 780 -18.09 17.56 -21.83
CA ASP A 780 -18.75 17.69 -23.14
C ASP A 780 -17.98 18.63 -24.08
N ILE A 781 -17.47 19.74 -23.55
CA ILE A 781 -16.64 20.68 -24.32
C ILE A 781 -15.38 19.97 -24.84
N GLN A 782 -14.69 19.22 -23.98
CA GLN A 782 -13.49 18.48 -24.37
C GLN A 782 -13.77 17.34 -25.37
N PHE A 783 -14.93 16.70 -25.26
CA PHE A 783 -15.33 15.65 -26.21
C PHE A 783 -15.66 16.25 -27.57
N ASN A 784 -16.45 17.34 -27.60
CA ASN A 784 -16.84 18.02 -28.83
C ASN A 784 -15.64 18.66 -29.56
N GLN A 785 -14.67 19.22 -28.84
CA GLN A 785 -13.43 19.73 -29.42
C GLN A 785 -12.62 18.61 -30.12
N ARG A 786 -12.45 17.45 -29.45
CA ARG A 786 -11.76 16.29 -30.05
C ARG A 786 -12.47 15.74 -31.28
N VAL A 787 -13.80 15.70 -31.28
CA VAL A 787 -14.57 15.24 -32.45
C VAL A 787 -14.44 16.23 -33.61
N GLN A 788 -14.42 17.54 -33.35
CA GLN A 788 -14.20 18.55 -34.39
C GLN A 788 -12.78 18.50 -34.97
N GLU A 789 -11.76 18.29 -34.12
CA GLU A 789 -10.37 18.11 -34.56
C GLU A 789 -10.22 16.87 -35.44
N GLN A 790 -10.81 15.74 -35.04
CA GLN A 790 -10.80 14.51 -35.86
C GLN A 790 -11.55 14.66 -37.18
N GLN A 791 -12.64 15.42 -37.22
CA GLN A 791 -13.35 15.71 -38.48
C GLN A 791 -12.55 16.65 -39.38
N GLN A 792 -11.85 17.66 -38.82
CA GLN A 792 -10.96 18.53 -39.60
C GLN A 792 -9.75 17.77 -40.17
N GLU A 793 -9.21 16.79 -39.43
CA GLU A 793 -8.16 15.90 -39.91
C GLU A 793 -8.64 14.95 -41.01
N GLN A 794 -9.86 14.39 -40.90
CA GLN A 794 -10.44 13.57 -41.96
C GLN A 794 -10.76 14.36 -43.24
N VAL A 795 -11.18 15.61 -43.12
CA VAL A 795 -11.41 16.49 -44.28
C VAL A 795 -10.07 16.90 -44.94
N LYS A 796 -9.02 17.18 -44.15
CA LYS A 796 -7.67 17.43 -44.67
C LYS A 796 -7.06 16.18 -45.34
N GLY A 797 -7.31 14.99 -44.81
CA GLY A 797 -6.85 13.73 -45.39
C GLY A 797 -7.58 13.31 -46.68
N ARG A 798 -8.74 13.88 -46.99
CA ARG A 798 -9.47 13.67 -48.25
C ARG A 798 -9.13 14.70 -49.34
N ALA A 799 -8.43 15.77 -48.99
CA ALA A 799 -7.99 16.83 -49.91
C ALA A 799 -6.53 16.68 -50.36
N GLN A 800 -5.89 15.54 -50.06
CA GLN A 800 -4.54 15.18 -50.50
C GLN A 800 -4.57 14.04 -51.50
#